data_AF-A0A6J7K1V6-F1
#
_entry.id   AF-A0A6J7K1V6-F1
#
_cell.length_a   1.000
_cell.length_b   1.000
_cell.length_c   1.000
_cell.angle_alpha   90.00
_cell.angle_beta   90.00
_cell.angle_gamma   90.00
#
_symmetry.space_group_name_H-M   'P 1'
#
loop_
_entity.id
_entity.type
_entity.pdbx_description
1 polymer ?
#
loop_
_entity_poly.entity_id
_entity_poly.type
_entity_poly.pdbx_seq_one_letter_code
_entity_poly.pdbx_strand_id
1 'polypeptide(L)'
;MYQLTSLPTWVLLPLTLLVVGGISVFLYLLIDRRIGDRREHAGMAAAAYMTALGSLFAILTGFLINSEFSTLREARQIVGSEAAASSRLASATEGLPSVDASAVQVRLGRYLDDSATDDWQALADDDARDSPALVSLGNLQSVTFSIAGRSYVPSTTASEMNSAIADLTTSRRELITLAGSEMPLLLFALSAIAGLALIVNAMFVALRSGGNVTYVAVGIVVIVALDLALILGISAPFRGPFIVDKAPIESISEEVLQGVYLPWVGPESRVVTNAKICEADPLGCLRIETDDSIQLGALLRIGADFQGAGRDDRRGIDLAIDYLDTKFDGIAGTLMGFPVTVVAADDQCSAEGGREGAERILLGTTLTAVVGTSCSGAALGAAEPIFSRAGVPMISGQNTAPGLTSIVRANSTYARTAPNDLIQGAAVADFVANSLSAKTVFVVSDGTVYSEQLGQTFVARLTSIGTTTLPTVVAVEGSDLAATARAIVESGADTVFMPVNSPVCETLMDAIAATPGNESVNVVASDACMTVEVLPSATRVNAYGSGPDIAALERNPFYSELYKSSYISIFGGEPLSVWNTSAFDATNLLFDSIQRIAVLNSDGSISIPRSALIKAIRVIDGYRGVSNNMVCKPTGDCAQSASIAVYRAPFWPVGTDAAIAKPVFAKSSTLASVLTED
;
A
#
# COMPACT_ATOMS: atom_id res chain seq x y z
N MET A 1 13.10 18.26 -39.41
CA MET A 1 13.97 17.25 -38.79
C MET A 1 13.14 16.29 -37.94
N TYR A 2 12.30 16.80 -37.03
CA TYR A 2 11.31 16.03 -36.26
C TYR A 2 10.62 14.88 -37.03
N GLN A 3 9.96 15.19 -38.16
CA GLN A 3 9.24 14.19 -38.95
C GLN A 3 10.14 13.12 -39.61
N LEU A 4 11.44 13.39 -39.75
CA LEU A 4 12.38 12.44 -40.35
C LEU A 4 12.94 11.49 -39.30
N THR A 5 13.17 11.97 -38.07
CA THR A 5 13.71 11.17 -36.96
C THR A 5 12.65 10.28 -36.30
N SER A 6 11.36 10.54 -36.53
CA SER A 6 10.26 9.68 -36.08
C SER A 6 9.96 8.50 -37.02
N LEU A 7 10.59 8.43 -38.19
CA LEU A 7 10.30 7.37 -39.16
C LEU A 7 10.87 6.02 -38.69
N PRO A 8 10.10 4.92 -38.82
CA PRO A 8 10.63 3.59 -38.53
C PRO A 8 11.68 3.20 -39.55
N THR A 9 12.59 2.29 -39.18
CA THR A 9 13.77 1.91 -40.00
C THR A 9 13.37 1.45 -41.41
N TRP A 10 12.25 0.75 -41.53
CA TRP A 10 11.72 0.24 -42.80
C TRP A 10 11.15 1.33 -43.72
N VAL A 11 10.91 2.55 -43.23
CA VAL A 11 10.57 3.73 -44.05
C VAL A 11 11.81 4.62 -44.25
N LEU A 12 12.57 4.84 -43.18
CA LEU A 12 13.74 5.73 -43.20
C LEU A 12 14.81 5.26 -44.19
N LEU A 13 15.10 3.95 -44.22
CA LEU A 13 16.08 3.36 -45.13
C LEU A 13 15.69 3.48 -46.61
N PRO A 14 14.49 3.04 -47.08
CA PRO A 14 14.11 3.23 -48.48
C PRO A 14 13.91 4.69 -48.84
N LEU A 15 13.45 5.55 -47.91
CA LEU A 15 13.29 6.98 -48.15
C LEU A 15 14.65 7.65 -48.42
N THR A 16 15.63 7.41 -47.57
CA THR A 16 16.99 7.95 -47.75
C THR A 16 17.65 7.40 -49.01
N LEU A 17 17.49 6.11 -49.32
CA LEU A 17 17.95 5.51 -50.58
C LEU A 17 17.27 6.13 -51.80
N LEU A 18 15.96 6.37 -51.76
CA LEU A 18 15.21 7.02 -52.84
C LEU A 18 15.64 8.48 -53.04
N VAL A 19 15.79 9.24 -51.96
CA VAL A 19 16.18 10.65 -52.02
C VAL A 19 17.62 10.79 -52.52
N VAL A 20 18.57 10.09 -51.89
CA VAL A 20 19.98 10.14 -52.28
C VAL A 20 20.17 9.55 -53.67
N GLY A 21 19.52 8.43 -53.98
CA GLY A 21 19.55 7.80 -55.30
C GLY A 21 18.94 8.69 -56.39
N GLY A 22 17.79 9.32 -56.13
CA GLY A 22 17.14 10.25 -57.05
C GLY A 22 17.99 11.49 -57.34
N ILE A 23 18.56 12.09 -56.29
CA ILE A 23 19.53 13.19 -56.42
C ILE A 23 20.75 12.73 -57.25
N SER A 24 21.25 11.52 -56.99
CA SER A 24 22.40 10.95 -57.70
C SER A 24 22.13 10.74 -59.19
N VAL A 25 20.96 10.21 -59.56
CA VAL A 25 20.53 10.04 -60.96
C VAL A 25 20.36 11.39 -61.65
N PHE A 26 19.72 12.35 -60.98
CA PHE A 26 19.56 13.71 -61.52
C PHE A 26 20.91 14.38 -61.80
N LEU A 27 21.83 14.31 -60.83
CA LEU A 27 23.18 14.84 -60.97
C LEU A 27 23.95 14.15 -62.07
N TYR A 28 23.89 12.81 -62.16
CA TYR A 28 24.51 12.05 -63.23
C TYR A 28 24.05 12.52 -64.62
N LEU A 29 22.74 12.67 -64.84
CA LEU A 29 22.20 13.16 -66.12
C LEU A 29 22.60 14.60 -66.43
N LEU A 30 22.68 15.47 -65.42
CA LEU A 30 23.08 16.87 -65.58
C LEU A 30 24.57 17.02 -65.91
N ILE A 31 25.41 16.24 -65.22
CA ILE A 31 26.85 16.12 -65.43
C ILE A 31 27.11 15.56 -66.83
N ASP A 32 26.46 14.47 -67.21
CA ASP A 32 26.59 13.82 -68.51
C ASP A 32 26.24 14.78 -69.67
N ARG A 33 25.15 15.54 -69.53
CA ARG A 33 24.72 16.54 -70.52
C ARG A 33 25.68 17.71 -70.68
N ARG A 34 26.44 18.09 -69.64
CA ARG A 34 27.30 19.29 -69.67
C ARG A 34 28.76 19.03 -70.05
N ILE A 35 29.28 17.83 -69.81
CA ILE A 35 30.73 17.60 -69.84
C ILE A 35 31.27 17.27 -71.24
N GLY A 36 30.44 16.70 -72.12
CA GLY A 36 30.81 16.44 -73.53
C GLY A 36 32.19 15.78 -73.67
N ASP A 37 33.08 16.36 -74.47
CA ASP A 37 34.42 15.82 -74.75
C ASP A 37 35.42 15.98 -73.59
N ARG A 38 35.07 16.67 -72.49
CA ARG A 38 35.96 16.89 -71.33
C ARG A 38 35.92 15.77 -70.28
N ARG A 39 35.22 14.66 -70.55
CA ARG A 39 35.02 13.53 -69.60
C ARG A 39 36.33 12.96 -69.09
N GLU A 40 37.33 12.83 -69.95
CA GLU A 40 38.61 12.22 -69.59
C GLU A 40 39.40 13.08 -68.59
N HIS A 41 39.47 14.39 -68.82
CA HIS A 41 40.14 15.36 -67.94
C HIS A 41 39.41 15.50 -66.59
N ALA A 42 38.09 15.62 -66.62
CA ALA A 42 37.28 15.76 -65.41
C ALA A 42 37.33 14.49 -64.55
N GLY A 43 37.30 13.30 -65.16
CA GLY A 43 37.42 12.03 -64.45
C GLY A 43 38.81 11.79 -63.83
N MET A 44 39.90 12.25 -64.46
CA MET A 44 41.24 12.19 -63.84
C MET A 44 41.36 13.09 -62.62
N ALA A 45 40.86 14.33 -62.72
CA ALA A 45 40.82 15.25 -61.60
C ALA A 45 39.96 14.68 -60.47
N ALA A 46 38.81 14.11 -60.79
CA ALA A 46 37.92 13.47 -59.83
C ALA A 46 38.59 12.30 -59.09
N ALA A 47 39.26 11.42 -59.83
CA ALA A 47 39.98 10.28 -59.26
C ALA A 47 41.05 10.72 -58.23
N ALA A 48 41.73 11.85 -58.47
CA ALA A 48 42.73 12.39 -57.55
C ALA A 48 42.13 12.86 -56.20
N TYR A 49 40.86 13.31 -56.19
CA TYR A 49 40.17 13.77 -54.98
C TYR A 49 39.33 12.69 -54.28
N MET A 50 39.15 11.50 -54.88
CA MET A 50 38.29 10.44 -54.32
C MET A 50 38.68 10.05 -52.89
N THR A 51 39.96 9.81 -52.64
CA THR A 51 40.46 9.44 -51.31
C THR A 51 40.23 10.55 -50.29
N ALA A 52 40.50 11.80 -50.67
CA ALA A 52 40.34 12.95 -49.78
C ALA A 52 38.88 13.18 -49.39
N LEU A 53 37.96 13.18 -50.36
CA LEU A 53 36.52 13.33 -50.11
C LEU A 53 35.94 12.13 -49.33
N GLY A 54 36.39 10.91 -49.65
CA GLY A 54 36.02 9.70 -48.91
C GLY A 54 36.46 9.77 -47.45
N SER A 55 37.70 10.19 -47.19
CA SER A 55 38.21 10.36 -45.82
C SER A 55 37.47 11.47 -45.06
N LEU A 56 37.14 12.58 -45.72
CA LEU A 56 36.41 13.68 -45.09
C LEU A 56 35.00 13.24 -44.70
N PHE A 57 34.28 12.56 -45.60
CA PHE A 57 32.97 12.00 -45.31
C PHE A 57 33.05 10.98 -44.16
N ALA A 58 33.98 10.03 -44.23
CA ALA A 58 34.15 9.01 -43.20
C ALA A 58 34.46 9.60 -41.81
N ILE A 59 35.31 10.62 -41.73
CA ILE A 59 35.65 11.31 -40.47
C ILE A 59 34.42 12.05 -39.91
N LEU A 60 33.73 12.83 -40.73
CA LEU A 60 32.55 13.60 -40.29
C LEU A 60 31.41 12.69 -39.84
N THR A 61 31.11 11.66 -40.64
CA THR A 61 30.07 10.68 -40.35
C THR A 61 30.43 9.86 -39.11
N GLY A 62 31.68 9.41 -38.98
CA GLY A 62 32.14 8.67 -37.80
C GLY A 62 32.06 9.50 -36.51
N PHE A 63 32.42 10.78 -36.56
CA PHE A 63 32.27 11.70 -35.43
C PHE A 63 30.80 11.88 -35.05
N LEU A 64 29.91 12.10 -36.04
CA LEU A 64 28.49 12.32 -35.80
C LEU A 64 27.83 11.06 -35.24
N ILE A 65 28.08 9.88 -35.82
CA ILE A 65 27.58 8.61 -35.28
C ILE A 65 28.04 8.40 -33.84
N ASN A 66 29.32 8.64 -33.53
CA ASN A 66 29.82 8.49 -32.17
C ASN A 66 29.20 9.50 -31.20
N SER A 67 28.96 10.74 -31.63
CA SER A 67 28.28 11.78 -30.85
C SER A 67 26.85 11.35 -30.51
N GLU A 68 26.04 11.00 -31.52
CA GLU A 68 24.64 10.59 -31.31
C GLU A 68 24.54 9.28 -30.50
N PHE A 69 25.44 8.33 -30.75
CA PHE A 69 25.48 7.09 -29.97
C PHE A 69 25.92 7.33 -28.52
N SER A 70 26.72 8.37 -28.26
CA SER A 70 27.05 8.80 -26.90
C SER A 70 25.81 9.30 -26.17
N THR A 71 25.00 10.15 -26.81
CA THR A 71 23.71 10.64 -26.28
C THR A 71 22.77 9.48 -25.97
N LEU A 72 22.67 8.49 -26.86
CA LEU A 72 21.84 7.30 -26.64
C LEU A 72 22.34 6.44 -25.45
N ARG A 73 23.66 6.30 -25.27
CA ARG A 73 24.24 5.59 -24.11
C ARG A 73 23.99 6.35 -22.80
N GLU A 74 24.12 7.67 -22.84
CA GLU A 74 23.86 8.54 -21.69
C GLU A 74 22.40 8.42 -21.23
N ALA A 75 21.46 8.49 -22.16
CA ALA A 75 20.04 8.30 -21.86
C ALA A 75 19.75 6.92 -21.24
N ARG A 76 20.36 5.83 -21.77
CA ARG A 76 20.25 4.49 -21.15
C ARG A 76 20.81 4.43 -19.73
N GLN A 77 21.94 5.08 -19.50
CA GLN A 77 22.56 5.13 -18.18
C GLN A 77 21.67 5.85 -17.18
N ILE A 78 21.03 6.95 -17.58
CA ILE A 78 20.15 7.72 -16.70
C ILE A 78 18.90 6.92 -16.34
N VAL A 79 18.27 6.21 -17.30
CA VAL A 79 17.14 5.30 -17.00
C VAL A 79 17.54 4.20 -16.02
N GLY A 80 18.75 3.65 -16.15
CA GLY A 80 19.28 2.69 -15.18
C GLY A 80 19.51 3.29 -13.80
N SER A 81 20.08 4.50 -13.72
CA SER A 81 20.26 5.23 -12.46
C SER A 81 18.94 5.54 -11.78
N GLU A 82 17.93 5.90 -12.56
CA GLU A 82 16.59 6.18 -12.07
C GLU A 82 15.94 4.93 -11.47
N ALA A 83 15.96 3.79 -12.19
CA ALA A 83 15.46 2.52 -11.67
C ALA A 83 16.20 2.11 -10.37
N ALA A 84 17.52 2.31 -10.32
CA ALA A 84 18.32 2.03 -9.14
C ALA A 84 17.96 2.94 -7.95
N ALA A 85 17.70 4.22 -8.18
CA ALA A 85 17.28 5.15 -7.14
C ALA A 85 15.87 4.81 -6.62
N SER A 86 14.95 4.38 -7.48
CA SER A 86 13.62 3.88 -7.10
C SER A 86 13.71 2.66 -6.20
N SER A 87 14.53 1.67 -6.54
CA SER A 87 14.75 0.48 -5.70
C SER A 87 15.36 0.82 -4.34
N ARG A 88 16.32 1.76 -4.29
CA ARG A 88 16.87 2.26 -3.01
C ARG A 88 15.81 2.93 -2.15
N LEU A 89 14.98 3.80 -2.74
CA LEU A 89 13.89 4.46 -2.02
C LEU A 89 12.90 3.42 -1.47
N ALA A 90 12.47 2.47 -2.30
CA ALA A 90 11.57 1.40 -1.88
C ALA A 90 12.15 0.61 -0.69
N SER A 91 13.40 0.16 -0.80
CA SER A 91 14.09 -0.60 0.24
C SER A 91 14.29 0.19 1.54
N ALA A 92 14.52 1.51 1.45
CA ALA A 92 14.68 2.36 2.62
C ALA A 92 13.42 2.43 3.51
N THR A 93 12.23 2.17 2.93
CA THR A 93 10.95 2.24 3.66
C THR A 93 10.68 1.02 4.54
N GLU A 94 11.38 -0.11 4.37
CA GLU A 94 11.12 -1.37 5.10
C GLU A 94 11.17 -1.22 6.63
N GLY A 95 11.97 -0.27 7.12
CA GLY A 95 12.13 0.00 8.55
C GLY A 95 10.96 0.75 9.20
N LEU A 96 10.10 1.40 8.40
CA LEU A 96 9.05 2.31 8.85
C LEU A 96 7.81 1.55 9.38
N PRO A 97 6.93 2.21 10.14
CA PRO A 97 5.56 1.73 10.37
C PRO A 97 4.85 1.43 9.05
N SER A 98 3.97 0.42 9.01
CA SER A 98 3.39 -0.04 7.73
C SER A 98 2.63 1.05 6.99
N VAL A 99 1.92 1.91 7.71
CA VAL A 99 1.18 3.03 7.13
C VAL A 99 2.09 4.04 6.41
N ASP A 100 3.29 4.31 6.93
CA ASP A 100 4.27 5.19 6.27
C ASP A 100 4.97 4.54 5.10
N ALA A 101 5.38 3.29 5.28
CA ALA A 101 6.04 2.53 4.23
C ALA A 101 5.11 2.40 3.01
N SER A 102 3.85 2.00 3.22
CA SER A 102 2.84 1.96 2.16
C SER A 102 2.63 3.32 1.51
N ALA A 103 2.58 4.41 2.28
CA ALA A 103 2.38 5.74 1.72
C ALA A 103 3.48 6.10 0.70
N VAL A 104 4.76 5.91 1.05
CA VAL A 104 5.87 6.17 0.11
C VAL A 104 5.82 5.24 -1.09
N GLN A 105 5.63 3.94 -0.87
CA GLN A 105 5.64 2.90 -1.91
C GLN A 105 4.52 3.11 -2.94
N VAL A 106 3.32 3.50 -2.51
CA VAL A 106 2.20 3.78 -3.40
C VAL A 106 2.50 4.98 -4.30
N ARG A 107 3.07 6.07 -3.76
CA ARG A 107 3.43 7.24 -4.58
C ARG A 107 4.60 6.92 -5.52
N LEU A 108 5.52 6.06 -5.09
CA LEU A 108 6.61 5.57 -5.93
C LEU A 108 6.08 4.71 -7.08
N GLY A 109 5.16 3.79 -6.80
CA GLY A 109 4.49 2.99 -7.82
C GLY A 109 3.77 3.86 -8.86
N ARG A 110 3.03 4.89 -8.41
CA ARG A 110 2.39 5.85 -9.33
C ARG A 110 3.40 6.61 -10.19
N TYR A 111 4.48 7.09 -9.59
CA TYR A 111 5.56 7.75 -10.34
C TYR A 111 6.17 6.82 -11.41
N LEU A 112 6.44 5.57 -11.05
CA LEU A 112 7.03 4.57 -11.96
C LEU A 112 6.07 4.19 -13.09
N ASP A 113 4.77 4.09 -12.80
CA ASP A 113 3.73 3.83 -13.80
C ASP A 113 3.62 4.98 -14.81
N ASP A 114 3.49 6.22 -14.32
CA ASP A 114 3.45 7.43 -15.16
C ASP A 114 4.73 7.55 -16.01
N SER A 115 5.89 7.22 -15.42
CA SER A 115 7.19 7.20 -16.12
C SER A 115 7.23 6.18 -17.26
N ALA A 116 6.66 4.99 -17.06
CA ALA A 116 6.77 3.89 -18.02
C ALA A 116 5.74 3.99 -19.16
N THR A 117 4.70 4.79 -18.97
CA THR A 117 3.53 4.87 -19.87
C THR A 117 3.44 6.24 -20.54
N ASP A 118 2.80 7.20 -19.90
CA ASP A 118 2.44 8.50 -20.46
C ASP A 118 3.67 9.39 -20.67
N ASP A 119 4.63 9.34 -19.76
CA ASP A 119 5.82 10.18 -19.83
C ASP A 119 6.75 9.79 -20.99
N TRP A 120 6.78 8.51 -21.35
CA TRP A 120 7.60 8.04 -22.46
C TRP A 120 7.15 8.61 -23.80
N GLN A 121 5.85 8.88 -23.94
CA GLN A 121 5.30 9.59 -25.11
C GLN A 121 5.67 11.08 -25.06
N ALA A 122 5.54 11.73 -23.90
CA ALA A 122 5.90 13.13 -23.72
C ALA A 122 7.40 13.40 -24.01
N LEU A 123 8.30 12.47 -23.64
CA LEU A 123 9.74 12.53 -23.98
C LEU A 123 10.02 12.30 -25.47
N ALA A 124 9.17 11.56 -26.16
CA ALA A 124 9.27 11.34 -27.60
C ALA A 124 8.81 12.58 -28.39
N ASP A 125 7.84 13.31 -27.85
CA ASP A 125 7.32 14.57 -28.38
C ASP A 125 8.14 15.77 -27.89
N ASP A 126 7.97 16.95 -28.50
CA ASP A 126 8.69 18.19 -28.09
C ASP A 126 8.10 18.84 -26.81
N ASP A 127 7.39 18.04 -26.01
CA ASP A 127 6.58 18.47 -24.86
C ASP A 127 7.09 17.90 -23.53
N ALA A 128 8.36 17.53 -23.49
CA ALA A 128 9.03 16.95 -22.31
C ALA A 128 8.97 17.83 -21.04
N ARG A 129 8.54 19.09 -21.16
CA ARG A 129 8.37 20.03 -20.02
C ARG A 129 7.06 19.81 -19.27
N ASP A 130 6.05 19.23 -19.92
CA ASP A 130 4.72 18.94 -19.33
C ASP A 130 4.60 17.44 -18.94
N SER A 131 5.74 16.81 -18.67
CA SER A 131 5.90 15.43 -18.19
C SER A 131 4.95 15.06 -17.03
N PRO A 132 4.04 14.08 -17.21
CA PRO A 132 3.20 13.56 -16.12
C PRO A 132 4.02 13.00 -14.95
N ALA A 133 5.15 12.34 -15.25
CA ALA A 133 6.04 11.79 -14.24
C ALA A 133 6.64 12.88 -13.33
N LEU A 134 6.88 14.11 -13.82
CA LEU A 134 7.33 15.22 -12.96
C LEU A 134 6.30 15.59 -11.89
N VAL A 135 5.01 15.54 -12.22
CA VAL A 135 3.93 15.84 -11.27
C VAL A 135 3.89 14.77 -10.18
N SER A 136 3.88 13.50 -10.56
CA SER A 136 3.90 12.39 -9.60
C SER A 136 5.18 12.33 -8.77
N LEU A 137 6.33 12.72 -9.34
CA LEU A 137 7.59 12.87 -8.61
C LEU A 137 7.51 13.95 -7.53
N GLY A 138 6.88 15.09 -7.83
CA GLY A 138 6.66 16.15 -6.84
C GLY A 138 5.83 15.68 -5.64
N ASN A 139 4.78 14.89 -5.90
CA ASN A 139 3.94 14.29 -4.85
C ASN A 139 4.73 13.27 -4.02
N LEU A 140 5.49 12.39 -4.67
CA LEU A 140 6.39 11.43 -4.01
C LEU A 140 7.41 12.15 -3.13
N GLN A 141 8.01 13.23 -3.65
CA GLN A 141 9.00 14.02 -2.92
C GLN A 141 8.43 14.67 -1.67
N SER A 142 7.23 15.26 -1.77
CA SER A 142 6.56 15.87 -0.61
C SER A 142 6.29 14.85 0.51
N VAL A 143 5.75 13.69 0.16
CA VAL A 143 5.48 12.61 1.13
C VAL A 143 6.76 12.06 1.73
N THR A 144 7.77 11.80 0.90
CA THR A 144 9.08 11.27 1.33
C THR A 144 9.74 12.21 2.33
N PHE A 145 9.79 13.52 2.04
CA PHE A 145 10.37 14.51 2.95
C PHE A 145 9.56 14.69 4.24
N SER A 146 8.24 14.64 4.15
CA SER A 146 7.37 14.72 5.34
C SER A 146 7.63 13.55 6.28
N ILE A 147 7.68 12.32 5.77
CA ILE A 147 7.91 11.12 6.55
C ILE A 147 9.36 11.07 7.07
N ALA A 148 10.35 11.35 6.23
CA ALA A 148 11.76 11.38 6.61
C ALA A 148 12.07 12.43 7.69
N GLY A 149 11.25 13.50 7.80
CA GLY A 149 11.37 14.53 8.83
C GLY A 149 10.78 14.16 10.19
N ARG A 150 10.14 12.98 10.33
CA ARG A 150 9.51 12.56 11.58
C ARG A 150 10.54 12.11 12.60
N SER A 151 10.29 12.41 13.87
CA SER A 151 11.21 12.18 14.99
C SER A 151 11.62 10.72 15.18
N TYR A 152 10.74 9.78 14.88
CA TYR A 152 11.02 8.35 15.02
C TYR A 152 11.73 7.72 13.83
N VAL A 153 11.88 8.43 12.71
CA VAL A 153 12.60 7.91 11.55
C VAL A 153 14.10 8.04 11.83
N PRO A 154 14.87 6.94 11.81
CA PRO A 154 16.30 6.99 12.01
C PRO A 154 16.97 7.92 11.00
N SER A 155 17.95 8.72 11.42
CA SER A 155 18.65 9.66 10.54
C SER A 155 19.32 8.99 9.33
N THR A 156 19.74 7.74 9.48
CA THR A 156 20.26 6.91 8.38
C THR A 156 19.18 6.62 7.33
N THR A 157 17.99 6.23 7.78
CA THR A 157 16.84 5.95 6.90
C THR A 157 16.37 7.25 6.22
N ALA A 158 16.24 8.33 6.98
CA ALA A 158 15.88 9.65 6.44
C ALA A 158 16.90 10.14 5.39
N SER A 159 18.20 9.97 5.66
CA SER A 159 19.26 10.35 4.71
C SER A 159 19.19 9.51 3.42
N GLU A 160 18.94 8.21 3.52
CA GLU A 160 18.81 7.34 2.35
C GLU A 160 17.59 7.70 1.51
N MET A 161 16.43 7.90 2.15
CA MET A 161 15.20 8.35 1.48
C MET A 161 15.41 9.69 0.76
N ASN A 162 16.04 10.66 1.44
CA ASN A 162 16.33 11.99 0.89
C ASN A 162 17.35 11.95 -0.25
N SER A 163 18.35 11.08 -0.18
CA SER A 163 19.32 10.89 -1.26
C SER A 163 18.67 10.24 -2.47
N ALA A 164 17.90 9.16 -2.26
CA ALA A 164 17.24 8.44 -3.34
C ALA A 164 16.25 9.34 -4.11
N ILE A 165 15.47 10.17 -3.40
CA ILE A 165 14.55 11.11 -4.08
C ILE A 165 15.29 12.25 -4.80
N ALA A 166 16.45 12.69 -4.30
CA ALA A 166 17.30 13.66 -5.00
C ALA A 166 17.90 13.07 -6.28
N ASP A 167 18.33 11.81 -6.23
CA ASP A 167 18.84 11.07 -7.39
C ASP A 167 17.75 10.84 -8.45
N LEU A 168 16.51 10.53 -8.03
CA LEU A 168 15.34 10.44 -8.91
C LEU A 168 15.03 11.77 -9.60
N THR A 169 15.00 12.86 -8.82
CA THR A 169 14.77 14.21 -9.33
C THR A 169 15.85 14.62 -10.33
N THR A 170 17.10 14.27 -10.05
CA THR A 170 18.23 14.56 -10.94
C THR A 170 18.10 13.78 -12.24
N SER A 171 17.91 12.46 -12.14
CA SER A 171 17.76 11.57 -13.31
C SER A 171 16.62 12.03 -14.22
N ARG A 172 15.45 12.36 -13.65
CA ARG A 172 14.30 12.82 -14.43
C ARG A 172 14.56 14.14 -15.16
N ARG A 173 15.22 15.10 -14.51
CA ARG A 173 15.56 16.39 -15.14
C ARG A 173 16.61 16.24 -16.24
N GLU A 174 17.55 15.31 -16.08
CA GLU A 174 18.53 14.97 -17.11
C GLU A 174 17.87 14.33 -18.33
N LEU A 175 16.92 13.39 -18.14
CA LEU A 175 16.14 12.80 -19.25
C LEU A 175 15.38 13.86 -20.04
N ILE A 176 14.70 14.79 -19.37
CA ILE A 176 13.97 15.89 -20.02
C ILE A 176 14.92 16.80 -20.80
N THR A 177 16.10 17.07 -20.24
CA THR A 177 17.13 17.87 -20.91
C THR A 177 17.65 17.17 -22.16
N LEU A 178 17.86 15.84 -22.11
CA LEU A 178 18.28 15.03 -23.24
C LEU A 178 17.18 14.87 -24.30
N ALA A 179 15.91 14.79 -23.91
CA ALA A 179 14.78 14.73 -24.84
C ALA A 179 14.72 16.01 -25.70
N GLY A 180 15.05 17.16 -25.13
CA GLY A 180 15.17 18.44 -25.84
C GLY A 180 16.49 18.64 -26.60
N SER A 181 17.41 17.66 -26.60
CA SER A 181 18.68 17.80 -27.32
C SER A 181 18.49 17.65 -28.83
N GLU A 182 18.92 18.66 -29.59
CA GLU A 182 18.89 18.61 -31.06
C GLU A 182 20.24 18.15 -31.62
N MET A 183 20.17 17.31 -32.66
CA MET A 183 21.34 16.94 -33.46
C MET A 183 22.03 18.19 -34.00
N PRO A 184 23.37 18.29 -33.95
CA PRO A 184 24.11 19.46 -34.43
C PRO A 184 23.93 19.64 -35.95
N LEU A 185 22.93 20.44 -36.34
CA LEU A 185 22.47 20.63 -37.73
C LEU A 185 23.60 21.03 -38.68
N LEU A 186 24.57 21.82 -38.19
CA LEU A 186 25.74 22.21 -38.98
C LEU A 186 26.63 21.02 -39.33
N LEU A 187 26.92 20.13 -38.37
CA LEU A 187 27.74 18.94 -38.61
C LEU A 187 27.04 17.95 -39.53
N PHE A 188 25.72 17.81 -39.37
CA PHE A 188 24.91 17.02 -40.28
C PHE A 188 24.93 17.57 -41.71
N ALA A 189 24.71 18.89 -41.86
CA ALA A 189 24.75 19.54 -43.16
C ALA A 189 26.13 19.37 -43.81
N LEU A 190 27.22 19.51 -43.04
CA LEU A 190 28.58 19.27 -43.53
C LEU A 190 28.81 17.82 -43.95
N SER A 191 28.34 16.84 -43.19
CA SER A 191 28.41 15.42 -43.56
C SER A 191 27.59 15.14 -44.83
N ALA A 192 26.37 15.68 -44.94
CA ALA A 192 25.53 15.54 -46.13
C ALA A 192 26.17 16.20 -47.37
N ILE A 193 26.79 17.38 -47.22
CA ILE A 193 27.53 18.06 -48.30
C ILE A 193 28.76 17.24 -48.70
N ALA A 194 29.52 16.71 -47.74
CA ALA A 194 30.68 15.86 -48.03
C ALA A 194 30.27 14.56 -48.75
N GLY A 195 29.16 13.95 -48.34
CA GLY A 195 28.56 12.79 -49.01
C GLY A 195 28.12 13.12 -50.44
N LEU A 196 27.45 14.27 -50.64
CA LEU A 196 27.06 14.74 -51.97
C LEU A 196 28.29 15.00 -52.87
N ALA A 197 29.34 15.62 -52.33
CA ALA A 197 30.58 15.86 -53.04
C ALA A 197 31.26 14.53 -53.44
N LEU A 198 31.26 13.54 -52.54
CA LEU A 198 31.77 12.20 -52.81
C LEU A 198 30.96 11.48 -53.91
N ILE A 199 29.63 11.58 -53.89
CA ILE A 199 28.75 11.05 -54.94
C ILE A 199 29.04 11.71 -56.28
N VAL A 200 29.08 13.04 -56.33
CA VAL A 200 29.39 13.80 -57.56
C VAL A 200 30.75 13.37 -58.11
N ASN A 201 31.76 13.25 -57.24
CA ASN A 201 33.10 12.83 -57.62
C ASN A 201 33.13 11.40 -58.18
N ALA A 202 32.41 10.48 -57.53
CA ALA A 202 32.25 9.10 -58.01
C ALA A 202 31.57 9.03 -59.39
N MET A 203 30.62 9.94 -59.68
CA MET A 203 29.96 10.01 -60.99
C MET A 203 30.91 10.47 -62.10
N PHE A 204 31.78 11.45 -61.85
CA PHE A 204 32.82 11.86 -62.81
C PHE A 204 33.78 10.70 -63.13
N VAL A 205 34.14 9.91 -62.12
CA VAL A 205 34.98 8.71 -62.30
C VAL A 205 34.23 7.62 -63.08
N ALA A 206 32.95 7.39 -62.77
CA ALA A 206 32.12 6.40 -63.46
C ALA A 206 31.89 6.74 -64.95
N LEU A 207 31.69 8.02 -65.28
CA LEU A 207 31.53 8.50 -66.67
C LEU A 207 32.80 8.39 -67.51
N ARG A 208 33.98 8.42 -66.89
CA ARG A 208 35.28 8.22 -67.56
C ARG A 208 35.55 6.74 -67.84
N SER A 209 35.35 5.88 -66.85
CA SER A 209 35.87 4.50 -66.88
C SER A 209 34.90 3.47 -67.47
N GLY A 210 33.61 3.78 -67.56
CA GLY A 210 32.58 2.88 -68.09
C GLY A 210 32.34 1.61 -67.25
N GLY A 211 31.31 0.85 -67.64
CA GLY A 211 30.99 -0.51 -67.18
C GLY A 211 31.16 -0.79 -65.68
N ASN A 212 32.29 -1.41 -65.31
CA ASN A 212 32.52 -1.95 -63.97
C ASN A 212 32.67 -0.87 -62.88
N VAL A 213 33.10 0.34 -63.23
CA VAL A 213 33.30 1.43 -62.26
C VAL A 213 31.97 2.10 -61.86
N THR A 214 30.92 1.91 -62.66
CA THR A 214 29.56 2.38 -62.35
C THR A 214 28.98 1.64 -61.14
N TYR A 215 29.31 0.35 -60.95
CA TYR A 215 28.91 -0.41 -59.75
C TYR A 215 29.55 0.15 -58.47
N VAL A 216 30.79 0.66 -58.55
CA VAL A 216 31.48 1.29 -57.42
C VAL A 216 30.79 2.61 -57.03
N ALA A 217 30.38 3.41 -58.01
CA ALA A 217 29.62 4.64 -57.75
C ALA A 217 28.26 4.36 -57.11
N VAL A 218 27.55 3.30 -57.54
CA VAL A 218 26.31 2.84 -56.88
C VAL A 218 26.59 2.40 -55.44
N GLY A 219 27.68 1.66 -55.19
CA GLY A 219 28.08 1.29 -53.83
C GLY A 219 28.29 2.50 -52.91
N ILE A 220 28.94 3.56 -53.41
CA ILE A 220 29.14 4.82 -52.65
C ILE A 220 27.79 5.51 -52.37
N VAL A 221 26.89 5.58 -53.35
CA VAL A 221 25.54 6.15 -53.16
C VAL A 221 24.78 5.41 -52.07
N VAL A 222 24.85 4.07 -52.06
CA VAL A 222 24.23 3.23 -51.03
C VAL A 222 24.86 3.48 -49.66
N ILE A 223 26.18 3.50 -49.55
CA ILE A 223 26.88 3.75 -48.27
C ILE A 223 26.49 5.13 -47.71
N VAL A 224 26.56 6.18 -48.52
CA VAL A 224 26.17 7.54 -48.08
C VAL A 224 24.72 7.57 -47.62
N ALA A 225 23.81 6.92 -48.34
CA ALA A 225 22.40 6.85 -47.94
C ALA A 225 22.20 6.09 -46.62
N LEU A 226 22.87 4.95 -46.45
CA LEU A 226 22.81 4.15 -45.23
C LEU A 226 23.40 4.88 -44.02
N ASP A 227 24.52 5.57 -44.18
CA ASP A 227 25.17 6.37 -43.14
C ASP A 227 24.27 7.52 -42.68
N LEU A 228 23.68 8.26 -43.63
CA LEU A 228 22.74 9.33 -43.31
C LEU A 228 21.46 8.79 -42.65
N ALA A 229 20.97 7.63 -43.07
CA ALA A 229 19.84 6.95 -42.43
C ALA A 229 20.16 6.51 -41.00
N LEU A 230 21.36 5.98 -40.77
CA LEU A 230 21.82 5.57 -39.45
C LEU A 230 21.93 6.76 -38.50
N ILE A 231 22.53 7.86 -38.97
CA ILE A 231 22.62 9.12 -38.20
C ILE A 231 21.22 9.60 -37.80
N LEU A 232 20.29 9.68 -38.77
CA LEU A 232 18.90 10.10 -38.51
C LEU A 232 18.15 9.13 -37.59
N GLY A 233 18.51 7.85 -37.60
CA GLY A 233 17.88 6.84 -36.75
C GLY A 233 18.35 6.86 -35.30
N ILE A 234 19.58 7.31 -35.03
CA ILE A 234 20.17 7.36 -33.68
C ILE A 234 19.96 8.74 -33.02
N SER A 235 19.71 9.79 -33.81
CA SER A 235 19.67 11.18 -33.33
C SER A 235 18.48 11.56 -32.44
N ALA A 236 17.61 10.60 -32.11
CA ALA A 236 16.52 10.81 -31.19
C ALA A 236 16.42 9.62 -30.21
N PRO A 237 16.87 9.77 -28.95
CA PRO A 237 16.93 8.64 -28.01
C PRO A 237 15.57 8.11 -27.56
N PHE A 238 14.49 8.89 -27.71
CA PHE A 238 13.14 8.53 -27.27
C PHE A 238 12.15 8.30 -28.41
N ARG A 239 12.55 8.50 -29.67
CA ARG A 239 11.70 8.25 -30.86
C ARG A 239 12.48 7.70 -32.03
N GLY A 240 11.79 7.00 -32.93
CA GLY A 240 12.40 6.41 -34.10
C GLY A 240 12.89 4.97 -33.86
N PRO A 241 13.88 4.49 -34.63
CA PRO A 241 14.21 3.07 -34.70
C PRO A 241 15.16 2.56 -33.59
N PHE A 242 15.93 3.46 -32.95
CA PHE A 242 16.91 3.12 -31.92
C PHE A 242 16.61 3.87 -30.63
N ILE A 243 15.54 3.48 -29.93
CA ILE A 243 15.13 4.12 -28.68
C ILE A 243 15.79 3.49 -27.44
N VAL A 244 15.77 4.24 -26.34
CA VAL A 244 16.10 3.73 -25.01
C VAL A 244 15.04 2.72 -24.57
N ASP A 245 15.48 1.68 -23.87
CA ASP A 245 14.60 0.65 -23.33
C ASP A 245 14.06 1.09 -21.96
N LYS A 246 12.75 1.01 -21.79
CA LYS A 246 12.06 1.31 -20.52
C LYS A 246 11.93 0.11 -19.59
N ALA A 247 12.36 -1.08 -20.01
CA ALA A 247 12.30 -2.31 -19.22
C ALA A 247 12.85 -2.18 -17.77
N PRO A 248 13.93 -1.41 -17.49
CA PRO A 248 14.38 -1.23 -16.10
C PRO A 248 13.34 -0.54 -15.19
N ILE A 249 12.58 0.42 -15.73
CA ILE A 249 11.52 1.14 -15.00
C ILE A 249 10.28 0.25 -14.85
N GLU A 250 9.90 -0.47 -15.90
CA GLU A 250 8.78 -1.42 -15.85
C GLU A 250 9.02 -2.51 -14.81
N SER A 251 10.23 -3.07 -14.76
CA SER A 251 10.61 -4.11 -13.78
C SER A 251 10.46 -3.62 -12.34
N ILE A 252 10.97 -2.42 -12.02
CA ILE A 252 10.86 -1.89 -10.66
C ILE A 252 9.42 -1.47 -10.32
N SER A 253 8.66 -0.97 -11.31
CA SER A 253 7.24 -0.65 -11.16
C SER A 253 6.44 -1.89 -10.75
N GLU A 254 6.63 -3.00 -11.47
CA GLU A 254 5.99 -4.29 -11.14
C GLU A 254 6.36 -4.77 -9.74
N GLU A 255 7.62 -4.67 -9.34
CA GLU A 255 8.07 -5.06 -8.00
C GLU A 255 7.42 -4.20 -6.90
N VAL A 256 7.40 -2.88 -7.05
CA VAL A 256 6.80 -1.95 -6.07
C VAL A 256 5.29 -2.17 -5.97
N LEU A 257 4.59 -2.28 -7.10
CA LEU A 257 3.14 -2.51 -7.14
C LEU A 257 2.73 -3.89 -6.58
N GLN A 258 3.57 -4.90 -6.77
CA GLN A 258 3.38 -6.23 -6.15
C GLN A 258 3.75 -6.25 -4.65
N GLY A 259 4.25 -5.14 -4.10
CA GLY A 259 4.64 -5.02 -2.71
C GLY A 259 5.93 -5.76 -2.36
N VAL A 260 6.82 -6.00 -3.32
CA VAL A 260 8.09 -6.74 -3.09
C VAL A 260 8.94 -6.11 -1.98
N TYR A 261 8.90 -4.78 -1.87
CA TYR A 261 9.62 -3.98 -0.88
C TYR A 261 8.79 -3.68 0.37
N LEU A 262 7.57 -4.24 0.47
CA LEU A 262 6.77 -4.19 1.69
C LEU A 262 7.09 -5.47 2.48
N PRO A 263 7.77 -5.39 3.63
CA PRO A 263 8.27 -6.57 4.34
C PRO A 263 7.17 -7.52 4.82
N TRP A 264 5.90 -7.08 4.73
CA TRP A 264 4.73 -7.87 5.09
C TRP A 264 3.98 -8.52 3.92
N VAL A 265 4.53 -8.43 2.71
CA VAL A 265 4.01 -9.10 1.52
C VAL A 265 5.00 -10.21 1.16
N GLY A 266 4.69 -11.42 1.59
CA GLY A 266 5.53 -12.59 1.28
C GLY A 266 5.70 -12.79 -0.24
N PRO A 267 6.81 -13.41 -0.69
CA PRO A 267 7.06 -13.65 -2.11
C PRO A 267 5.99 -14.54 -2.78
N GLU A 268 5.30 -15.38 -2.01
CA GLU A 268 4.16 -16.21 -2.46
C GLU A 268 2.79 -15.49 -2.37
N SER A 269 2.75 -14.29 -1.78
CA SER A 269 1.54 -13.49 -1.52
C SER A 269 1.19 -12.49 -2.62
N ARG A 270 1.88 -12.54 -3.77
CA ARG A 270 1.72 -11.59 -4.87
C ARG A 270 0.39 -11.81 -5.59
N VAL A 271 -0.49 -10.81 -5.57
CA VAL A 271 -1.73 -10.83 -6.35
C VAL A 271 -1.43 -10.25 -7.72
N VAL A 272 -1.45 -11.09 -8.77
CA VAL A 272 -1.28 -10.64 -10.15
C VAL A 272 -2.49 -9.81 -10.55
N THR A 273 -2.28 -8.52 -10.80
CA THR A 273 -3.34 -7.59 -11.23
C THR A 273 -3.09 -7.18 -12.67
N ASN A 274 -4.15 -7.22 -13.48
CA ASN A 274 -4.17 -6.68 -14.83
C ASN A 274 -5.62 -6.34 -15.19
N ALA A 275 -5.84 -5.59 -16.27
CA ALA A 275 -7.19 -5.20 -16.70
C ALA A 275 -8.16 -6.39 -16.90
N LYS A 276 -7.63 -7.59 -17.22
CA LYS A 276 -8.44 -8.80 -17.40
C LYS A 276 -8.83 -9.48 -16.07
N ILE A 277 -8.25 -9.08 -14.94
CA ILE A 277 -8.58 -9.67 -13.63
C ILE A 277 -10.06 -9.45 -13.31
N CYS A 278 -10.64 -8.33 -13.73
CA CYS A 278 -12.05 -8.02 -13.51
C CYS A 278 -13.00 -8.93 -14.30
N GLU A 279 -12.59 -9.39 -15.48
CA GLU A 279 -13.39 -10.33 -16.28
C GLU A 279 -13.36 -11.75 -15.69
N ALA A 280 -12.32 -12.08 -14.93
CA ALA A 280 -12.09 -13.40 -14.36
C ALA A 280 -12.47 -13.53 -12.88
N ASP A 281 -12.80 -12.41 -12.18
CA ASP A 281 -13.13 -12.45 -10.76
C ASP A 281 -14.51 -13.11 -10.52
N PRO A 282 -14.59 -14.21 -9.76
CA PRO A 282 -15.84 -14.97 -9.61
C PRO A 282 -16.92 -14.24 -8.79
N LEU A 283 -16.55 -13.21 -8.03
CA LEU A 283 -17.49 -12.35 -7.29
C LEU A 283 -17.70 -10.99 -7.99
N GLY A 284 -17.11 -10.81 -9.17
CA GLY A 284 -17.19 -9.60 -9.98
C GLY A 284 -16.30 -8.45 -9.49
N CYS A 285 -16.30 -7.38 -10.28
CA CYS A 285 -15.62 -6.12 -9.93
C CYS A 285 -16.63 -5.06 -9.50
N LEU A 286 -16.28 -4.36 -8.43
CA LEU A 286 -16.91 -3.09 -8.08
C LEU A 286 -16.22 -1.98 -8.88
N ARG A 287 -16.97 -1.27 -9.71
CA ARG A 287 -16.48 -0.10 -10.42
C ARG A 287 -16.90 1.17 -9.68
N ILE A 288 -15.96 2.11 -9.52
CA ILE A 288 -16.18 3.41 -8.88
C ILE A 288 -15.83 4.48 -9.91
N GLU A 289 -16.80 5.34 -10.22
CA GLU A 289 -16.64 6.44 -11.17
C GLU A 289 -15.87 7.61 -10.55
N THR A 290 -15.29 8.48 -11.38
CA THR A 290 -14.39 9.56 -10.93
C THR A 290 -15.04 10.60 -10.02
N ASP A 291 -16.36 10.72 -10.06
CA ASP A 291 -17.18 11.59 -9.20
C ASP A 291 -17.76 10.86 -7.97
N ASP A 292 -17.57 9.55 -7.88
CA ASP A 292 -18.00 8.71 -6.76
C ASP A 292 -16.95 8.64 -5.63
N SER A 293 -17.31 7.94 -4.55
CA SER A 293 -16.43 7.68 -3.42
C SER A 293 -16.27 6.19 -3.15
N ILE A 294 -15.11 5.82 -2.60
CA ILE A 294 -14.88 4.50 -2.02
C ILE A 294 -15.66 4.45 -0.71
N GLN A 295 -16.71 3.64 -0.66
CA GLN A 295 -17.56 3.56 0.52
C GLN A 295 -17.15 2.39 1.42
N LEU A 296 -16.87 2.70 2.68
CA LEU A 296 -16.71 1.74 3.76
C LEU A 296 -18.00 1.63 4.57
N GLY A 297 -18.35 0.41 4.99
CA GLY A 297 -19.33 0.20 6.04
C GLY A 297 -18.65 0.28 7.41
N ALA A 298 -19.27 0.94 8.38
CA ALA A 298 -18.89 0.86 9.79
C ALA A 298 -20.05 0.24 10.58
N LEU A 299 -20.00 -1.07 10.82
CA LEU A 299 -21.02 -1.77 11.58
C LEU A 299 -20.54 -1.85 13.04
N LEU A 300 -20.98 -0.94 13.90
CA LEU A 300 -20.38 -0.72 15.22
C LEU A 300 -21.47 -0.54 16.28
N ARG A 301 -21.15 -0.68 17.56
CA ARG A 301 -22.10 -0.41 18.66
C ARG A 301 -22.18 1.08 18.96
N ILE A 302 -22.79 1.85 18.05
CA ILE A 302 -22.80 3.32 18.12
C ILE A 302 -24.06 3.89 18.78
N GLY A 303 -25.16 3.14 18.85
CA GLY A 303 -26.44 3.65 19.35
C GLY A 303 -27.04 4.75 18.46
N ALA A 304 -28.24 5.22 18.83
CA ALA A 304 -28.97 6.23 18.05
C ALA A 304 -28.26 7.60 17.97
N ASP A 305 -27.51 7.98 19.02
CA ASP A 305 -26.84 9.28 19.13
C ASP A 305 -25.32 9.21 18.84
N PHE A 306 -24.83 8.08 18.28
CA PHE A 306 -23.41 7.80 18.09
C PHE A 306 -22.58 7.87 19.39
N GLN A 307 -23.24 7.64 20.53
CA GLN A 307 -22.63 7.70 21.85
C GLN A 307 -22.24 6.33 22.42
N GLY A 308 -22.56 5.23 21.73
CA GLY A 308 -22.29 3.87 22.18
C GLY A 308 -20.80 3.49 22.21
N ALA A 309 -20.51 2.30 22.75
CA ALA A 309 -19.15 1.80 22.97
C ALA A 309 -18.28 1.72 21.70
N GLY A 310 -18.90 1.54 20.51
CA GLY A 310 -18.22 1.51 19.21
C GLY A 310 -17.77 2.89 18.69
N ARG A 311 -17.98 3.96 19.45
CA ARG A 311 -17.54 5.31 19.07
C ARG A 311 -16.01 5.42 18.99
N ASP A 312 -15.29 4.71 19.85
CA ASP A 312 -13.82 4.75 19.85
C ASP A 312 -13.25 4.04 18.61
N ASP A 313 -13.86 2.93 18.19
CA ASP A 313 -13.56 2.28 16.92
C ASP A 313 -13.81 3.22 15.74
N ARG A 314 -14.93 3.95 15.77
CA ARG A 314 -15.23 4.95 14.74
C ARG A 314 -14.15 6.02 14.63
N ARG A 315 -13.61 6.50 15.76
CA ARG A 315 -12.48 7.45 15.77
C ARG A 315 -11.21 6.84 15.17
N GLY A 316 -10.94 5.56 15.41
CA GLY A 316 -9.85 4.84 14.75
C GLY A 316 -10.02 4.77 13.23
N ILE A 317 -11.23 4.51 12.73
CA ILE A 317 -11.56 4.52 11.29
C ILE A 317 -11.36 5.92 10.71
N ASP A 318 -11.89 6.96 11.39
CA ASP A 318 -11.79 8.34 10.91
C ASP A 318 -10.32 8.81 10.85
N LEU A 319 -9.48 8.45 11.83
CA LEU A 319 -8.05 8.71 11.79
C LEU A 319 -7.33 7.98 10.64
N ALA A 320 -7.75 6.76 10.30
CA ALA A 320 -7.16 6.05 9.16
C ALA A 320 -7.49 6.77 7.84
N ILE A 321 -8.68 7.36 7.72
CA ILE A 321 -9.10 8.14 6.55
C ILE A 321 -8.37 9.49 6.49
N ASP A 322 -8.27 10.22 7.60
CA ASP A 322 -7.46 11.44 7.76
C ASP A 322 -6.02 11.18 7.27
N TYR A 323 -5.45 10.06 7.70
CA TYR A 323 -4.07 9.69 7.41
C TYR A 323 -3.75 9.27 5.97
N LEU A 324 -4.73 9.15 5.08
CA LEU A 324 -4.50 8.77 3.68
C LEU A 324 -3.59 9.75 2.92
N ASP A 325 -3.51 11.01 3.36
CA ASP A 325 -2.59 12.02 2.84
C ASP A 325 -1.28 12.14 3.66
N THR A 326 -1.07 11.23 4.62
CA THR A 326 0.05 11.14 5.57
C THR A 326 0.09 12.21 6.65
N LYS A 327 -1.04 12.88 6.90
CA LYS A 327 -1.20 13.86 7.98
C LYS A 327 -2.32 13.45 8.91
N PHE A 328 -2.29 14.03 10.10
CA PHE A 328 -3.40 13.99 11.03
C PHE A 328 -3.81 15.43 11.33
N ASP A 329 -4.65 15.99 10.47
CA ASP A 329 -5.13 17.38 10.61
C ASP A 329 -6.67 17.46 10.74
N GLY A 330 -7.34 16.30 10.82
CA GLY A 330 -8.79 16.19 10.90
C GLY A 330 -9.48 16.37 9.55
N ILE A 331 -8.73 16.38 8.44
CA ILE A 331 -9.26 16.47 7.08
C ILE A 331 -9.06 15.13 6.40
N ALA A 332 -10.17 14.49 6.03
CA ALA A 332 -10.14 13.23 5.30
C ALA A 332 -9.24 13.30 4.05
N GLY A 333 -8.25 12.40 3.98
CA GLY A 333 -7.45 12.19 2.78
C GLY A 333 -8.21 11.43 1.70
N THR A 334 -7.52 11.13 0.60
CA THR A 334 -8.09 10.38 -0.53
C THR A 334 -7.32 9.08 -0.76
N LEU A 335 -8.06 8.03 -1.12
CA LEU A 335 -7.50 6.74 -1.47
C LEU A 335 -7.49 6.62 -2.99
N MET A 336 -6.30 6.53 -3.59
CA MET A 336 -6.11 6.51 -5.05
C MET A 336 -6.72 7.72 -5.79
N GLY A 337 -6.87 8.87 -5.09
CA GLY A 337 -7.53 10.07 -5.62
C GLY A 337 -9.04 10.11 -5.42
N PHE A 338 -9.65 9.07 -4.84
CA PHE A 338 -11.08 9.01 -4.55
C PHE A 338 -11.33 9.37 -3.08
N PRO A 339 -12.38 10.16 -2.78
CA PRO A 339 -12.84 10.35 -1.41
C PRO A 339 -13.23 9.00 -0.78
N VAL A 340 -13.00 8.87 0.52
CA VAL A 340 -13.50 7.72 1.30
C VAL A 340 -14.70 8.19 2.12
N THR A 341 -15.84 7.52 1.96
CA THR A 341 -17.05 7.76 2.76
C THR A 341 -17.37 6.59 3.65
N VAL A 342 -18.02 6.84 4.79
CA VAL A 342 -18.38 5.79 5.75
C VAL A 342 -19.88 5.77 5.99
N VAL A 343 -20.52 4.64 5.69
CA VAL A 343 -21.91 4.37 6.06
C VAL A 343 -21.92 3.56 7.34
N ALA A 344 -22.36 4.20 8.42
CA ALA A 344 -22.38 3.57 9.74
C ALA A 344 -23.71 2.89 10.04
N ALA A 345 -23.68 1.71 10.65
CA ALA A 345 -24.83 1.05 11.24
C ALA A 345 -24.59 0.52 12.64
N ASP A 346 -25.67 0.56 13.45
CA ASP A 346 -25.64 0.08 14.82
C ASP A 346 -25.79 -1.44 14.82
N ASP A 347 -24.79 -2.13 15.37
CA ASP A 347 -24.80 -3.59 15.49
C ASP A 347 -25.64 -4.08 16.69
N GLN A 348 -26.07 -3.16 17.56
CA GLN A 348 -26.87 -3.40 18.76
C GLN A 348 -26.30 -4.50 19.67
N CYS A 349 -25.01 -4.80 19.54
CA CYS A 349 -24.34 -5.92 20.19
C CYS A 349 -25.05 -7.28 20.03
N SER A 350 -25.80 -7.52 18.95
CA SER A 350 -26.61 -8.72 18.76
C SER A 350 -26.53 -9.28 17.34
N ALA A 351 -26.82 -10.57 17.16
CA ALA A 351 -26.86 -11.18 15.84
C ALA A 351 -27.93 -10.54 14.93
N GLU A 352 -29.08 -10.15 15.50
CA GLU A 352 -30.15 -9.49 14.76
C GLU A 352 -29.77 -8.06 14.37
N GLY A 353 -29.20 -7.28 15.28
CA GLY A 353 -28.69 -5.95 14.96
C GLY A 353 -27.56 -5.98 13.93
N GLY A 354 -26.66 -6.98 14.02
CA GLY A 354 -25.66 -7.26 12.99
C GLY A 354 -26.28 -7.55 11.62
N ARG A 355 -27.35 -8.36 11.57
CA ARG A 355 -28.10 -8.69 10.35
C ARG A 355 -28.74 -7.45 9.72
N GLU A 356 -29.51 -6.70 10.50
CA GLU A 356 -30.19 -5.48 10.06
C GLU A 356 -29.20 -4.40 9.60
N GLY A 357 -28.12 -4.20 10.36
CA GLY A 357 -27.07 -3.26 10.03
C GLY A 357 -26.33 -3.64 8.75
N ALA A 358 -26.05 -4.92 8.54
CA ALA A 358 -25.44 -5.42 7.31
C ALA A 358 -26.35 -5.23 6.08
N GLU A 359 -27.65 -5.54 6.20
CA GLU A 359 -28.64 -5.29 5.15
C GLU A 359 -28.72 -3.81 4.77
N ARG A 360 -28.64 -2.91 5.77
CA ARG A 360 -28.62 -1.47 5.52
C ARG A 360 -27.34 -0.99 4.83
N ILE A 361 -26.18 -1.48 5.26
CA ILE A 361 -24.89 -1.11 4.67
C ILE A 361 -24.82 -1.59 3.21
N LEU A 362 -25.35 -2.78 2.88
CA LEU A 362 -25.38 -3.33 1.53
C LEU A 362 -26.18 -2.51 0.50
N LEU A 363 -26.98 -1.54 0.93
CA LEU A 363 -27.68 -0.62 0.02
C LEU A 363 -26.71 0.35 -0.69
N GLY A 364 -25.47 0.45 -0.21
CA GLY A 364 -24.41 1.25 -0.80
C GLY A 364 -23.93 0.72 -2.16
N THR A 365 -24.09 1.52 -3.21
CA THR A 365 -23.70 1.14 -4.59
C THR A 365 -22.19 1.06 -4.79
N THR A 366 -21.40 1.82 -4.01
CA THR A 366 -19.93 1.78 -4.02
C THR A 366 -19.33 1.12 -2.78
N LEU A 367 -20.13 0.31 -2.06
CA LEU A 367 -19.67 -0.42 -0.87
C LEU A 367 -18.55 -1.39 -1.23
N THR A 368 -17.36 -1.08 -0.69
CA THR A 368 -16.12 -1.79 -0.98
C THR A 368 -15.81 -2.82 0.09
N ALA A 369 -15.87 -2.44 1.36
CA ALA A 369 -15.56 -3.30 2.51
C ALA A 369 -16.26 -2.79 3.78
N VAL A 370 -16.25 -3.59 4.84
CA VAL A 370 -16.84 -3.24 6.14
C VAL A 370 -15.79 -3.34 7.25
N VAL A 371 -15.74 -2.32 8.12
CA VAL A 371 -15.00 -2.36 9.38
C VAL A 371 -16.00 -2.57 10.52
N GLY A 372 -15.76 -3.57 11.36
CA GLY A 372 -16.67 -4.03 12.41
C GLY A 372 -16.78 -5.56 12.45
N THR A 373 -17.59 -6.14 13.33
CA THR A 373 -18.51 -5.49 14.26
C THR A 373 -17.80 -5.03 15.53
N SER A 374 -18.49 -4.27 16.39
CA SER A 374 -18.00 -4.04 17.75
C SER A 374 -18.13 -5.32 18.58
N CYS A 375 -19.31 -5.95 18.57
CA CYS A 375 -19.53 -7.16 19.35
C CYS A 375 -19.37 -8.45 18.52
N SER A 376 -18.67 -9.45 19.06
CA SER A 376 -18.44 -10.74 18.39
C SER A 376 -19.73 -11.45 17.97
N GLY A 377 -20.81 -11.32 18.76
CA GLY A 377 -22.12 -11.90 18.45
C GLY A 377 -22.77 -11.29 17.21
N ALA A 378 -22.53 -10.01 16.93
CA ALA A 378 -23.09 -9.34 15.76
C ALA A 378 -22.44 -9.79 14.46
N ALA A 379 -21.15 -10.14 14.49
CA ALA A 379 -20.45 -10.70 13.33
C ALA A 379 -21.06 -12.02 12.85
N LEU A 380 -21.64 -12.82 13.76
CA LEU A 380 -22.33 -14.05 13.41
C LEU A 380 -23.59 -13.84 12.57
N GLY A 381 -24.24 -12.67 12.66
CA GLY A 381 -25.39 -12.31 11.83
C GLY A 381 -25.02 -11.51 10.57
N ALA A 382 -23.87 -10.81 10.60
CA ALA A 382 -23.42 -9.93 9.52
C ALA A 382 -22.52 -10.64 8.50
N ALA A 383 -21.42 -11.25 8.96
CA ALA A 383 -20.40 -11.82 8.07
C ALA A 383 -20.95 -13.03 7.30
N GLU A 384 -21.61 -13.96 8.00
CA GLU A 384 -22.29 -15.11 7.42
C GLU A 384 -23.80 -15.01 7.69
N PRO A 385 -24.68 -15.08 6.68
CA PRO A 385 -24.41 -15.20 5.25
C PRO A 385 -24.46 -13.86 4.49
N ILE A 386 -24.69 -12.71 5.13
CA ILE A 386 -25.02 -11.46 4.41
C ILE A 386 -23.85 -10.95 3.57
N PHE A 387 -22.74 -10.55 4.21
CA PHE A 387 -21.60 -10.02 3.47
C PHE A 387 -20.89 -11.09 2.62
N SER A 388 -20.85 -12.33 3.11
CA SER A 388 -20.34 -13.49 2.37
C SER A 388 -21.03 -13.70 1.02
N ARG A 389 -22.36 -13.70 0.99
CA ARG A 389 -23.13 -13.83 -0.27
C ARG A 389 -22.95 -12.63 -1.20
N ALA A 390 -22.69 -11.44 -0.66
CA ALA A 390 -22.44 -10.24 -1.42
C ALA A 390 -20.98 -10.10 -1.90
N GLY A 391 -20.07 -10.98 -1.45
CA GLY A 391 -18.65 -10.86 -1.75
C GLY A 391 -18.02 -9.59 -1.16
N VAL A 392 -18.53 -9.11 -0.03
CA VAL A 392 -18.01 -7.92 0.67
C VAL A 392 -17.15 -8.37 1.84
N PRO A 393 -15.84 -8.06 1.88
CA PRO A 393 -15.01 -8.37 3.03
C PRO A 393 -15.38 -7.52 4.25
N MET A 394 -15.27 -8.12 5.43
CA MET A 394 -15.52 -7.51 6.72
C MET A 394 -14.33 -7.77 7.64
N ILE A 395 -13.74 -6.72 8.23
CA ILE A 395 -12.64 -6.83 9.18
C ILE A 395 -13.00 -6.16 10.51
N SER A 396 -12.86 -6.89 11.62
CA SER A 396 -13.15 -6.33 12.94
C SER A 396 -11.88 -5.94 13.71
N GLY A 397 -11.88 -4.74 14.26
CA GLY A 397 -10.90 -4.28 15.25
C GLY A 397 -11.24 -4.64 16.70
N GLN A 398 -12.40 -5.27 16.97
CA GLN A 398 -12.89 -5.47 18.35
C GLN A 398 -13.37 -6.91 18.65
N ASN A 399 -13.61 -7.74 17.64
CA ASN A 399 -14.13 -9.10 17.86
C ASN A 399 -13.05 -10.10 18.29
N THR A 400 -13.06 -10.47 19.56
CA THR A 400 -12.05 -11.37 20.16
C THR A 400 -12.48 -12.83 20.23
N ALA A 401 -13.78 -13.15 20.08
CA ALA A 401 -14.31 -14.50 20.29
C ALA A 401 -13.58 -15.55 19.41
N PRO A 402 -13.04 -16.66 19.97
CA PRO A 402 -12.20 -17.60 19.23
C PRO A 402 -12.92 -18.29 18.07
N GLY A 403 -14.22 -18.52 18.22
CA GLY A 403 -15.03 -19.23 17.23
C GLY A 403 -15.08 -18.55 15.87
N LEU A 404 -14.99 -17.21 15.80
CA LEU A 404 -15.14 -16.43 14.57
C LEU A 404 -14.07 -16.75 13.51
N THR A 405 -12.88 -17.16 13.95
CA THR A 405 -11.74 -17.51 13.09
C THR A 405 -11.25 -18.94 13.34
N SER A 406 -12.08 -19.79 13.93
CA SER A 406 -11.79 -21.22 14.07
C SER A 406 -11.88 -21.93 12.71
N ILE A 407 -11.08 -22.99 12.50
CA ILE A 407 -11.10 -23.77 11.25
C ILE A 407 -12.52 -24.27 10.87
N VAL A 408 -13.37 -24.51 11.87
CA VAL A 408 -14.73 -25.06 11.68
C VAL A 408 -15.77 -23.99 11.34
N ARG A 409 -15.60 -22.75 11.80
CA ARG A 409 -16.61 -21.68 11.67
C ARG A 409 -16.11 -20.45 10.90
N ALA A 410 -14.84 -20.42 10.50
CA ALA A 410 -14.26 -19.32 9.76
C ALA A 410 -15.05 -19.06 8.48
N ASN A 411 -15.46 -17.79 8.33
CA ASN A 411 -16.14 -17.30 7.15
C ASN A 411 -15.11 -16.75 6.15
N SER A 412 -15.32 -16.93 4.85
CA SER A 412 -14.34 -16.55 3.82
C SER A 412 -14.15 -15.06 3.62
N THR A 413 -15.12 -14.23 4.01
CA THR A 413 -15.08 -12.77 3.88
C THR A 413 -14.77 -12.06 5.19
N TYR A 414 -14.70 -12.79 6.30
CA TYR A 414 -14.37 -12.24 7.61
C TYR A 414 -12.86 -12.26 7.90
N ALA A 415 -12.39 -11.21 8.56
CA ALA A 415 -11.08 -11.11 9.18
C ALA A 415 -11.13 -10.30 10.50
N ARG A 416 -10.05 -10.32 11.27
CA ARG A 416 -9.89 -9.45 12.44
C ARG A 416 -8.46 -9.01 12.68
N THR A 417 -8.32 -7.80 13.22
CA THR A 417 -7.08 -7.27 13.83
C THR A 417 -7.11 -7.31 15.36
N ALA A 418 -8.28 -7.57 15.96
CA ALA A 418 -8.41 -7.76 17.40
C ALA A 418 -7.67 -9.05 17.86
N PRO A 419 -7.04 -9.04 19.06
CA PRO A 419 -6.51 -10.25 19.67
C PRO A 419 -7.55 -11.37 19.83
N ASN A 420 -7.11 -12.62 19.76
CA ASN A 420 -7.95 -13.79 20.04
C ASN A 420 -8.11 -13.99 21.56
N ASP A 421 -9.32 -14.21 22.05
CA ASP A 421 -9.59 -14.50 23.47
C ASP A 421 -8.89 -15.76 23.98
N LEU A 422 -8.45 -16.68 23.09
CA LEU A 422 -7.55 -17.77 23.49
C LEU A 422 -6.28 -17.25 24.17
N ILE A 423 -5.76 -16.12 23.69
CA ILE A 423 -4.59 -15.46 24.27
C ILE A 423 -4.95 -14.75 25.58
N GLN A 424 -6.05 -13.99 25.58
CA GLN A 424 -6.45 -13.22 26.75
C GLN A 424 -6.93 -14.09 27.90
N GLY A 425 -7.81 -15.05 27.65
CA GLY A 425 -8.30 -15.99 28.67
C GLY A 425 -7.15 -16.71 29.36
N ALA A 426 -6.14 -17.15 28.59
CA ALA A 426 -4.95 -17.80 29.15
C ALA A 426 -4.10 -16.82 29.99
N ALA A 427 -3.87 -15.60 29.50
CA ALA A 427 -3.09 -14.59 30.24
C ALA A 427 -3.78 -14.16 31.54
N VAL A 428 -5.09 -13.98 31.53
CA VAL A 428 -5.87 -13.59 32.71
C VAL A 428 -5.95 -14.74 33.72
N ALA A 429 -6.08 -15.98 33.27
CA ALA A 429 -6.00 -17.15 34.14
C ALA A 429 -4.64 -17.25 34.86
N ASP A 430 -3.54 -17.03 34.13
CA ASP A 430 -2.19 -17.01 34.72
C ASP A 430 -2.03 -15.87 35.73
N PHE A 431 -2.59 -14.68 35.47
CA PHE A 431 -2.59 -13.57 36.43
C PHE A 431 -3.38 -13.92 37.70
N VAL A 432 -4.59 -14.45 37.55
CA VAL A 432 -5.47 -14.81 38.68
C VAL A 432 -4.84 -15.89 39.55
N ALA A 433 -4.30 -16.95 38.95
CA ALA A 433 -3.70 -18.04 39.70
C ALA A 433 -2.33 -17.67 40.30
N ASN A 434 -1.45 -16.99 39.56
CA ASN A 434 -0.06 -16.81 39.98
C ASN A 434 0.20 -15.46 40.66
N SER A 435 -0.46 -14.38 40.21
CA SER A 435 -0.26 -13.04 40.78
C SER A 435 -1.24 -12.73 41.90
N LEU A 436 -2.52 -13.08 41.73
CA LEU A 436 -3.51 -12.93 42.81
C LEU A 436 -3.53 -14.12 43.77
N SER A 437 -2.90 -15.25 43.41
CA SER A 437 -2.91 -16.48 44.23
C SER A 437 -4.32 -16.95 44.60
N ALA A 438 -5.29 -16.73 43.69
CA ALA A 438 -6.69 -17.06 43.94
C ALA A 438 -6.88 -18.58 44.04
N LYS A 439 -7.62 -19.03 45.06
CA LYS A 439 -7.91 -20.45 45.27
C LYS A 439 -9.26 -20.85 44.68
N THR A 440 -10.23 -19.98 44.88
CA THR A 440 -11.60 -20.14 44.40
C THR A 440 -11.95 -18.96 43.52
N VAL A 441 -12.32 -19.24 42.27
CA VAL A 441 -12.68 -18.22 41.29
C VAL A 441 -14.14 -18.36 40.89
N PHE A 442 -14.87 -17.27 40.93
CA PHE A 442 -16.22 -17.15 40.40
C PHE A 442 -16.16 -16.63 38.96
N VAL A 443 -16.97 -17.16 38.05
CA VAL A 443 -17.02 -16.69 36.65
C VAL A 443 -18.42 -16.23 36.32
N VAL A 444 -18.53 -15.03 35.74
CA VAL A 444 -19.81 -14.46 35.30
C VAL A 444 -19.81 -14.30 33.80
N SER A 445 -20.83 -14.84 33.14
CA SER A 445 -21.07 -14.61 31.72
C SER A 445 -22.30 -13.77 31.49
N ASP A 446 -22.31 -12.90 30.47
CA ASP A 446 -23.51 -12.16 30.06
C ASP A 446 -24.38 -12.92 29.03
N GLY A 447 -24.06 -14.19 28.78
CA GLY A 447 -24.77 -15.04 27.82
C GLY A 447 -24.46 -14.75 26.35
N THR A 448 -23.57 -13.79 26.06
CA THR A 448 -23.09 -13.57 24.69
C THR A 448 -22.02 -14.59 24.31
N VAL A 449 -21.90 -14.86 23.01
CA VAL A 449 -20.87 -15.78 22.48
C VAL A 449 -19.45 -15.35 22.84
N TYR A 450 -19.22 -14.04 22.96
CA TYR A 450 -17.96 -13.47 23.44
C TYR A 450 -17.70 -13.92 24.88
N SER A 451 -18.62 -13.59 25.76
CA SER A 451 -18.49 -13.81 27.19
C SER A 451 -18.36 -15.29 27.53
N GLU A 452 -19.16 -16.12 26.89
CA GLU A 452 -19.12 -17.57 27.07
C GLU A 452 -17.77 -18.16 26.64
N GLN A 453 -17.25 -17.79 25.47
CA GLN A 453 -16.01 -18.38 24.95
C GLN A 453 -14.75 -17.87 25.67
N LEU A 454 -14.71 -16.59 26.03
CA LEU A 454 -13.62 -16.06 26.87
C LEU A 454 -13.64 -16.70 28.26
N GLY A 455 -14.83 -16.83 28.87
CA GLY A 455 -15.01 -17.51 30.15
C GLY A 455 -14.60 -18.99 30.08
N GLN A 456 -14.97 -19.71 29.02
CA GLN A 456 -14.57 -21.11 28.81
C GLN A 456 -13.06 -21.27 28.67
N THR A 457 -12.41 -20.40 27.89
CA THR A 457 -10.95 -20.38 27.73
C THR A 457 -10.27 -20.16 29.09
N PHE A 458 -10.74 -19.17 29.85
CA PHE A 458 -10.21 -18.87 31.17
C PHE A 458 -10.36 -20.04 32.14
N VAL A 459 -11.54 -20.67 32.19
CA VAL A 459 -11.80 -21.84 33.06
C VAL A 459 -10.93 -23.04 32.66
N ALA A 460 -10.78 -23.30 31.36
CA ALA A 460 -9.92 -24.37 30.86
C ALA A 460 -8.47 -24.17 31.32
N ARG A 461 -7.93 -22.97 31.15
CA ARG A 461 -6.57 -22.65 31.62
C ARG A 461 -6.43 -22.71 33.14
N LEU A 462 -7.37 -22.15 33.91
CA LEU A 462 -7.33 -22.26 35.38
C LEU A 462 -7.34 -23.71 35.86
N THR A 463 -8.11 -24.56 35.19
CA THR A 463 -8.19 -25.98 35.51
C THR A 463 -6.87 -26.69 35.22
N SER A 464 -6.21 -26.38 34.10
CA SER A 464 -4.93 -27.00 33.74
C SER A 464 -3.79 -26.62 34.68
N ILE A 465 -3.86 -25.43 35.30
CA ILE A 465 -2.90 -24.98 36.34
C ILE A 465 -3.32 -25.34 37.78
N GLY A 466 -4.44 -26.05 37.96
CA GLY A 466 -4.86 -26.62 39.24
C GLY A 466 -5.68 -25.69 40.15
N THR A 467 -6.20 -24.58 39.65
CA THR A 467 -7.09 -23.66 40.39
C THR A 467 -8.56 -24.09 40.25
N THR A 468 -9.32 -24.02 41.34
CA THR A 468 -10.75 -24.41 41.34
C THR A 468 -11.63 -23.25 40.90
N THR A 469 -12.49 -23.50 39.91
CA THR A 469 -13.54 -22.57 39.50
C THR A 469 -14.90 -23.02 40.02
N LEU A 470 -15.68 -22.10 40.56
CA LEU A 470 -17.10 -22.32 40.82
C LEU A 470 -17.87 -22.37 39.48
N PRO A 471 -19.08 -22.96 39.46
CA PRO A 471 -19.90 -22.96 38.25
C PRO A 471 -20.12 -21.54 37.72
N THR A 472 -19.95 -21.37 36.40
CA THR A 472 -20.20 -20.09 35.74
C THR A 472 -21.67 -19.70 35.93
N VAL A 473 -21.91 -18.46 36.35
CA VAL A 473 -23.25 -17.88 36.45
C VAL A 473 -23.49 -16.97 35.27
N VAL A 474 -24.71 -17.05 34.71
CA VAL A 474 -25.14 -16.17 33.63
C VAL A 474 -25.88 -14.98 34.22
N ALA A 475 -25.42 -13.77 33.90
CA ALA A 475 -25.93 -12.48 34.33
C ALA A 475 -26.12 -11.56 33.12
N VAL A 476 -27.33 -11.58 32.55
CA VAL A 476 -27.69 -10.81 31.35
C VAL A 476 -28.17 -9.40 31.71
N GLU A 477 -28.16 -8.48 30.76
CA GLU A 477 -28.76 -7.15 30.93
C GLU A 477 -30.25 -7.26 31.35
N GLY A 478 -30.67 -6.44 32.32
CA GLY A 478 -32.03 -6.46 32.85
C GLY A 478 -32.34 -7.60 33.86
N SER A 479 -31.39 -8.50 34.11
CA SER A 479 -31.52 -9.51 35.17
C SER A 479 -31.27 -8.95 36.58
N ASP A 480 -31.51 -9.76 37.62
CA ASP A 480 -31.23 -9.39 39.02
C ASP A 480 -29.71 -9.43 39.31
N LEU A 481 -29.01 -8.38 38.89
CA LEU A 481 -27.57 -8.23 39.12
C LEU A 481 -27.23 -8.06 40.60
N ALA A 482 -28.18 -7.61 41.45
CA ALA A 482 -27.99 -7.55 42.89
C ALA A 482 -28.01 -8.95 43.54
N ALA A 483 -28.84 -9.87 43.04
CA ALA A 483 -28.74 -11.28 43.42
C ALA A 483 -27.42 -11.92 42.96
N THR A 484 -26.96 -11.59 41.75
CA THR A 484 -25.66 -12.08 41.24
C THR A 484 -24.51 -11.57 42.11
N ALA A 485 -24.48 -10.28 42.45
CA ALA A 485 -23.48 -9.70 43.34
C ALA A 485 -23.47 -10.35 44.72
N ARG A 486 -24.65 -10.60 45.31
CA ARG A 486 -24.75 -11.35 46.57
C ARG A 486 -24.21 -12.77 46.43
N ALA A 487 -24.55 -13.48 45.36
CA ALA A 487 -24.03 -14.82 45.12
C ALA A 487 -22.50 -14.84 44.99
N ILE A 488 -21.91 -13.84 44.34
CA ILE A 488 -20.44 -13.69 44.25
C ILE A 488 -19.85 -13.56 45.65
N VAL A 489 -20.35 -12.62 46.47
CA VAL A 489 -19.79 -12.35 47.81
C VAL A 489 -20.04 -13.52 48.78
N GLU A 490 -21.26 -14.08 48.78
CA GLU A 490 -21.66 -15.20 49.65
C GLU A 490 -20.98 -16.52 49.29
N SER A 491 -20.51 -16.68 48.04
CA SER A 491 -19.75 -17.86 47.63
C SER A 491 -18.41 -18.02 48.34
N GLY A 492 -17.86 -16.93 48.89
CA GLY A 492 -16.53 -16.90 49.49
C GLY A 492 -15.38 -17.01 48.47
N ALA A 493 -15.63 -16.73 47.18
CA ALA A 493 -14.58 -16.68 46.17
C ALA A 493 -13.61 -15.51 46.41
N ASP A 494 -12.31 -15.76 46.24
CA ASP A 494 -11.27 -14.72 46.39
C ASP A 494 -11.24 -13.76 45.18
N THR A 495 -11.79 -14.21 44.05
CA THR A 495 -11.78 -13.49 42.77
C THR A 495 -13.02 -13.81 41.97
N VAL A 496 -13.59 -12.80 41.33
CA VAL A 496 -14.58 -12.97 40.26
C VAL A 496 -13.97 -12.52 38.93
N PHE A 497 -14.04 -13.37 37.92
CA PHE A 497 -13.77 -13.01 36.53
C PHE A 497 -15.10 -12.71 35.82
N MET A 498 -15.20 -11.52 35.24
CA MET A 498 -16.40 -11.04 34.55
C MET A 498 -16.09 -10.63 33.10
N PRO A 499 -16.00 -11.61 32.17
CA PRO A 499 -15.88 -11.34 30.74
C PRO A 499 -17.21 -10.88 30.15
N VAL A 500 -17.75 -9.75 30.61
CA VAL A 500 -19.09 -9.26 30.23
C VAL A 500 -18.99 -7.95 29.44
N ASN A 501 -20.03 -7.59 28.71
CA ASN A 501 -20.14 -6.30 28.04
C ASN A 501 -20.83 -5.25 28.93
N SER A 502 -20.59 -3.97 28.67
CA SER A 502 -21.48 -2.92 29.18
C SER A 502 -22.89 -3.08 28.62
N PRO A 503 -23.97 -2.80 29.38
CA PRO A 503 -23.93 -2.17 30.70
C PRO A 503 -23.81 -3.12 31.90
N VAL A 504 -23.66 -4.43 31.66
CA VAL A 504 -23.51 -5.43 32.74
C VAL A 504 -22.22 -5.17 33.53
N CYS A 505 -21.14 -4.71 32.87
CA CYS A 505 -19.88 -4.31 33.51
C CYS A 505 -20.10 -3.36 34.70
N GLU A 506 -20.57 -2.15 34.42
CA GLU A 506 -20.72 -1.09 35.42
C GLU A 506 -21.80 -1.42 36.45
N THR A 507 -22.91 -2.04 36.02
CA THR A 507 -24.04 -2.33 36.90
C THR A 507 -23.71 -3.44 37.89
N LEU A 508 -22.98 -4.49 37.46
CA LEU A 508 -22.57 -5.57 38.34
C LEU A 508 -21.48 -5.11 39.31
N MET A 509 -20.51 -4.30 38.86
CA MET A 509 -19.51 -3.70 39.77
C MET A 509 -20.17 -2.84 40.85
N ASP A 510 -21.21 -2.08 40.52
CA ASP A 510 -21.96 -1.29 41.48
C ASP A 510 -22.77 -2.13 42.46
N ALA A 511 -23.38 -3.20 41.97
CA ALA A 511 -24.06 -4.16 42.82
C ALA A 511 -23.08 -4.85 43.78
N ILE A 512 -21.87 -5.20 43.33
CA ILE A 512 -20.80 -5.75 44.19
C ILE A 512 -20.36 -4.68 45.19
N ALA A 513 -20.15 -3.43 44.77
CA ALA A 513 -19.79 -2.31 45.66
C ALA A 513 -20.80 -2.12 46.80
N ALA A 514 -22.09 -2.31 46.51
CA ALA A 514 -23.18 -2.19 47.47
C ALA A 514 -23.40 -3.45 48.34
N THR A 515 -22.73 -4.57 48.06
CA THR A 515 -22.90 -5.82 48.79
C THR A 515 -21.93 -5.89 49.97
N PRO A 516 -22.41 -6.07 51.22
CA PRO A 516 -21.55 -6.18 52.40
C PRO A 516 -20.58 -7.37 52.31
N GLY A 517 -19.29 -7.17 52.62
CA GLY A 517 -18.26 -8.20 52.56
C GLY A 517 -17.54 -8.30 51.21
N ASN A 518 -17.76 -7.34 50.31
CA ASN A 518 -17.11 -7.28 49.00
C ASN A 518 -15.60 -6.99 49.06
N GLU A 519 -15.08 -6.51 50.18
CA GLU A 519 -13.71 -5.97 50.28
C GLU A 519 -12.63 -7.03 50.05
N SER A 520 -12.96 -8.30 50.26
CA SER A 520 -12.08 -9.44 50.01
C SER A 520 -12.12 -9.97 48.58
N VAL A 521 -13.08 -9.54 47.75
CA VAL A 521 -13.26 -10.07 46.40
C VAL A 521 -12.47 -9.21 45.41
N ASN A 522 -11.50 -9.81 44.72
CA ASN A 522 -10.89 -9.17 43.55
C ASN A 522 -11.86 -9.25 42.37
N VAL A 523 -12.11 -8.13 41.71
CA VAL A 523 -12.94 -8.09 40.49
C VAL A 523 -12.01 -8.01 39.29
N VAL A 524 -12.00 -9.02 38.43
CA VAL A 524 -11.21 -9.03 37.19
C VAL A 524 -12.14 -8.91 36.01
N ALA A 525 -12.09 -7.79 35.32
CA ALA A 525 -12.89 -7.48 34.15
C ALA A 525 -12.10 -7.70 32.86
N SER A 526 -12.81 -8.02 31.78
CA SER A 526 -12.25 -8.13 30.44
C SER A 526 -12.15 -6.77 29.74
N ASP A 527 -11.63 -6.83 28.53
CA ASP A 527 -11.35 -5.75 27.59
C ASP A 527 -12.61 -4.95 27.24
N ALA A 528 -13.76 -5.62 27.13
CA ALA A 528 -15.07 -5.00 26.89
C ALA A 528 -15.51 -4.05 28.01
N CYS A 529 -15.02 -4.26 29.24
CA CYS A 529 -15.26 -3.35 30.37
C CYS A 529 -14.22 -2.24 30.48
N MET A 530 -13.11 -2.27 29.74
CA MET A 530 -12.08 -1.24 29.80
C MET A 530 -12.50 -0.03 28.97
N THR A 531 -13.43 0.76 29.51
CA THR A 531 -13.91 2.01 28.91
C THR A 531 -14.02 3.12 29.96
N VAL A 532 -14.13 4.36 29.49
CA VAL A 532 -14.30 5.54 30.36
C VAL A 532 -15.62 5.53 31.14
N GLU A 533 -16.66 4.88 30.60
CA GLU A 533 -17.97 4.76 31.24
C GLU A 533 -17.94 3.81 32.43
N VAL A 534 -17.16 2.72 32.35
CA VAL A 534 -17.07 1.70 33.40
C VAL A 534 -16.07 2.08 34.50
N LEU A 535 -15.03 2.84 34.16
CA LEU A 535 -13.94 3.19 35.10
C LEU A 535 -14.46 3.73 36.45
N PRO A 536 -15.47 4.63 36.53
CA PRO A 536 -16.02 5.08 37.81
C PRO A 536 -16.54 3.93 38.69
N SER A 537 -17.23 2.94 38.13
CA SER A 537 -17.71 1.76 38.88
C SER A 537 -16.56 0.87 39.30
N ALA A 538 -15.55 0.70 38.45
CA ALA A 538 -14.32 -0.04 38.78
C ALA A 538 -13.58 0.56 39.98
N THR A 539 -13.63 1.89 40.19
CA THR A 539 -13.01 2.53 41.37
C THR A 539 -13.71 2.22 42.70
N ARG A 540 -14.94 1.71 42.66
CA ARG A 540 -15.74 1.39 43.86
C ARG A 540 -15.50 -0.02 44.40
N VAL A 541 -14.78 -0.86 43.65
CA VAL A 541 -14.43 -2.23 44.03
C VAL A 541 -12.93 -2.45 43.82
N ASN A 542 -12.39 -3.58 44.28
CA ASN A 542 -10.98 -3.91 44.04
C ASN A 542 -10.81 -4.47 42.61
N ALA A 543 -10.97 -3.58 41.61
CA ALA A 543 -11.03 -3.94 40.20
C ALA A 543 -9.66 -3.99 39.50
N TYR A 544 -9.53 -4.99 38.63
CA TYR A 544 -8.52 -5.13 37.61
C TYR A 544 -9.19 -5.20 36.24
N GLY A 545 -8.65 -4.52 35.24
CA GLY A 545 -9.11 -4.58 33.85
C GLY A 545 -8.04 -5.25 32.99
N SER A 546 -8.43 -6.21 32.16
CA SER A 546 -7.54 -6.94 31.26
C SER A 546 -7.84 -6.61 29.80
N GLY A 547 -6.82 -6.49 28.97
CA GLY A 547 -6.97 -6.20 27.54
C GLY A 547 -5.64 -6.01 26.83
N PRO A 548 -5.63 -5.43 25.61
CA PRO A 548 -4.39 -5.10 24.91
C PRO A 548 -3.43 -4.26 25.77
N ASP A 549 -2.13 -4.55 25.65
CA ASP A 549 -1.07 -3.85 26.40
C ASP A 549 -0.82 -2.44 25.85
N ILE A 550 -1.65 -1.47 26.24
CA ILE A 550 -1.51 -0.06 25.85
C ILE A 550 -0.16 0.53 26.30
N ALA A 551 0.38 0.10 27.45
CA ALA A 551 1.72 0.50 27.90
C ALA A 551 2.83 0.01 26.96
N ALA A 552 2.61 -1.06 26.18
CA ALA A 552 3.48 -1.43 25.08
C ALA A 552 3.36 -0.51 23.87
N LEU A 553 2.15 -0.03 23.57
CA LEU A 553 1.93 0.93 22.48
C LEU A 553 2.64 2.25 22.72
N GLU A 554 2.74 2.71 23.97
CA GLU A 554 3.49 3.92 24.31
C GLU A 554 5.00 3.85 23.96
N ARG A 555 5.54 2.64 23.78
CA ARG A 555 6.91 2.42 23.30
C ARG A 555 7.04 2.51 21.77
N ASN A 556 5.93 2.47 21.04
CA ASN A 556 5.88 2.70 19.61
C ASN A 556 5.86 4.23 19.37
N PRO A 557 6.93 4.83 18.84
CA PRO A 557 6.98 6.27 18.66
C PRO A 557 5.91 6.81 17.69
N PHE A 558 5.50 6.01 16.70
CA PHE A 558 4.38 6.39 15.84
C PHE A 558 3.10 6.59 16.66
N TYR A 559 2.85 5.69 17.62
CA TYR A 559 1.69 5.79 18.49
C TYR A 559 1.80 7.00 19.43
N SER A 560 2.90 7.11 20.17
CA SER A 560 3.03 8.10 21.25
C SER A 560 3.26 9.53 20.75
N GLU A 561 3.98 9.72 19.65
CA GLU A 561 4.35 11.05 19.15
C GLU A 561 3.37 11.60 18.10
N LEU A 562 2.74 10.73 17.31
CA LEU A 562 1.79 11.14 16.27
C LEU A 562 0.36 10.73 16.61
N TYR A 563 0.06 9.43 16.60
CA TYR A 563 -1.31 8.94 16.64
C TYR A 563 -2.09 9.42 17.87
N LYS A 564 -1.56 9.23 19.08
CA LYS A 564 -2.23 9.61 20.33
C LYS A 564 -2.38 11.12 20.46
N SER A 565 -1.32 11.86 20.12
CA SER A 565 -1.34 13.34 20.13
C SER A 565 -2.43 13.88 19.20
N SER A 566 -2.50 13.35 17.98
CA SER A 566 -3.51 13.71 17.00
C SER A 566 -4.91 13.29 17.41
N TYR A 567 -5.08 12.09 17.97
CA TYR A 567 -6.36 11.65 18.54
C TYR A 567 -6.89 12.68 19.55
N ILE A 568 -6.04 13.10 20.50
CA ILE A 568 -6.42 14.09 21.53
C ILE A 568 -6.75 15.44 20.88
N SER A 569 -5.94 15.89 19.93
CA SER A 569 -6.14 17.18 19.25
C SER A 569 -7.43 17.22 18.43
N ILE A 570 -7.76 16.13 17.73
CA ILE A 570 -8.91 16.06 16.81
C ILE A 570 -10.21 15.82 17.58
N PHE A 571 -10.19 14.94 18.58
CA PHE A 571 -11.41 14.51 19.29
C PHE A 571 -11.61 15.14 20.67
N GLY A 572 -10.63 15.91 21.16
CA GLY A 572 -10.74 16.70 22.39
C GLY A 572 -10.60 15.89 23.68
N GLY A 573 -9.96 14.71 23.65
CA GLY A 573 -9.74 13.90 24.85
C GLY A 573 -8.92 12.63 24.59
N GLU A 574 -8.55 11.95 25.68
CA GLU A 574 -7.87 10.65 25.65
C GLU A 574 -8.76 9.56 24.99
N PRO A 575 -8.15 8.46 24.50
CA PRO A 575 -8.87 7.29 24.04
C PRO A 575 -9.97 6.82 24.99
N LEU A 576 -11.14 6.51 24.44
CA LEU A 576 -12.32 6.13 25.23
C LEU A 576 -12.31 4.64 25.63
N SER A 577 -11.59 3.83 24.86
CA SER A 577 -11.44 2.39 25.05
C SER A 577 -10.05 1.93 24.59
N VAL A 578 -9.84 0.62 24.61
CA VAL A 578 -8.60 -0.03 24.15
C VAL A 578 -8.60 -0.43 22.67
N TRP A 579 -9.64 -0.07 21.89
CA TRP A 579 -9.89 -0.65 20.55
C TRP A 579 -9.56 0.23 19.35
N ASN A 580 -9.46 1.56 19.53
CA ASN A 580 -9.26 2.50 18.41
C ASN A 580 -8.05 2.17 17.52
N THR A 581 -6.92 1.74 18.08
CA THR A 581 -5.72 1.40 17.29
C THR A 581 -5.91 0.13 16.46
N SER A 582 -6.68 -0.83 16.96
CA SER A 582 -7.00 -2.05 16.21
C SER A 582 -8.00 -1.76 15.09
N ALA A 583 -8.94 -0.84 15.28
CA ALA A 583 -9.83 -0.34 14.22
C ALA A 583 -9.08 0.50 13.17
N PHE A 584 -8.10 1.31 13.60
CA PHE A 584 -7.19 2.02 12.70
C PHE A 584 -6.38 1.05 11.85
N ASP A 585 -5.81 0.01 12.45
CA ASP A 585 -5.07 -1.03 11.73
C ASP A 585 -5.96 -1.80 10.77
N ALA A 586 -7.18 -2.17 11.19
CA ALA A 586 -8.15 -2.84 10.33
C ALA A 586 -8.44 -2.03 9.06
N THR A 587 -8.63 -0.72 9.23
CA THR A 587 -8.95 0.20 8.14
C THR A 587 -7.76 0.41 7.20
N ASN A 588 -6.56 0.64 7.72
CA ASN A 588 -5.36 0.79 6.89
C ASN A 588 -4.98 -0.51 6.17
N LEU A 589 -5.19 -1.66 6.80
CA LEU A 589 -4.99 -2.96 6.18
C LEU A 589 -5.94 -3.15 4.98
N LEU A 590 -7.19 -2.70 5.09
CA LEU A 590 -8.11 -2.66 3.94
C LEU A 590 -7.64 -1.70 2.85
N PHE A 591 -7.23 -0.48 3.21
CA PHE A 591 -6.74 0.50 2.23
C PHE A 591 -5.53 -0.01 1.46
N ASP A 592 -4.58 -0.64 2.14
CA ASP A 592 -3.42 -1.27 1.51
C ASP A 592 -3.85 -2.43 0.60
N SER A 593 -4.82 -3.23 1.03
CA SER A 593 -5.35 -4.34 0.23
C SER A 593 -6.05 -3.82 -1.03
N ILE A 594 -6.83 -2.74 -0.93
CA ILE A 594 -7.52 -2.09 -2.07
C ILE A 594 -6.49 -1.53 -3.05
N GLN A 595 -5.50 -0.77 -2.58
CA GLN A 595 -4.49 -0.13 -3.43
C GLN A 595 -3.71 -1.13 -4.28
N ARG A 596 -3.46 -2.33 -3.75
CA ARG A 596 -2.74 -3.38 -4.47
C ARG A 596 -3.54 -4.01 -5.58
N ILE A 597 -4.85 -4.15 -5.40
CA ILE A 597 -5.71 -4.95 -6.29
C ILE A 597 -6.59 -4.11 -7.22
N ALA A 598 -6.77 -2.84 -6.90
CA ALA A 598 -7.57 -1.93 -7.71
C ALA A 598 -6.88 -1.68 -9.06
N VAL A 599 -7.68 -1.68 -10.12
CA VAL A 599 -7.25 -1.38 -11.48
C VAL A 599 -7.72 0.02 -11.83
N LEU A 600 -6.80 0.91 -12.20
CA LEU A 600 -7.14 2.21 -12.79
C LEU A 600 -7.54 2.00 -14.25
N ASN A 601 -8.73 2.45 -14.61
CA ASN A 601 -9.26 2.38 -15.96
C ASN A 601 -8.83 3.59 -16.78
N SER A 602 -8.86 3.47 -18.11
CA SER A 602 -8.46 4.55 -19.03
C SER A 602 -9.34 5.81 -18.95
N ASP A 603 -10.54 5.70 -18.39
CA ASP A 603 -11.46 6.82 -18.15
C ASP A 603 -11.29 7.46 -16.76
N GLY A 604 -10.26 7.04 -16.00
CA GLY A 604 -9.94 7.54 -14.67
C GLY A 604 -10.72 6.87 -13.54
N SER A 605 -11.70 6.02 -13.84
CA SER A 605 -12.42 5.24 -12.83
C SER A 605 -11.51 4.14 -12.25
N ILE A 606 -11.85 3.61 -11.07
CA ILE A 606 -11.20 2.41 -10.54
C ILE A 606 -12.14 1.20 -10.55
N SER A 607 -11.55 0.01 -10.68
CA SER A 607 -12.25 -1.26 -10.57
C SER A 607 -11.59 -2.16 -9.54
N ILE A 608 -12.39 -2.65 -8.59
CA ILE A 608 -11.97 -3.39 -7.41
C ILE A 608 -12.52 -4.83 -7.52
N PRO A 609 -11.68 -5.82 -7.89
CA PRO A 609 -12.06 -7.24 -7.90
C PRO A 609 -12.35 -7.77 -6.50
N ARG A 610 -13.59 -8.24 -6.25
CA ARG A 610 -14.06 -8.62 -4.91
C ARG A 610 -13.33 -9.84 -4.35
N SER A 611 -13.14 -10.89 -5.15
CA SER A 611 -12.44 -12.09 -4.71
C SER A 611 -10.95 -11.82 -4.48
N ALA A 612 -10.35 -10.99 -5.34
CA ALA A 612 -8.96 -10.57 -5.16
C ALA A 612 -8.77 -9.72 -3.90
N LEU A 613 -9.73 -8.84 -3.55
CA LEU A 613 -9.67 -8.06 -2.31
C LEU A 613 -9.72 -8.97 -1.07
N ILE A 614 -10.64 -9.94 -1.03
CA ILE A 614 -10.73 -10.93 0.04
C ILE A 614 -9.41 -11.72 0.16
N LYS A 615 -8.82 -12.11 -0.97
CA LYS A 615 -7.53 -12.81 -1.00
C LYS A 615 -6.38 -11.92 -0.51
N ALA A 616 -6.34 -10.65 -0.94
CA ALA A 616 -5.29 -9.70 -0.58
C ALA A 616 -5.19 -9.50 0.94
N ILE A 617 -6.33 -9.43 1.64
CA ILE A 617 -6.39 -9.37 3.11
C ILE A 617 -5.76 -10.63 3.73
N ARG A 618 -6.05 -11.81 3.17
CA ARG A 618 -5.69 -13.11 3.75
C ARG A 618 -4.24 -13.54 3.52
N VAL A 619 -3.50 -12.85 2.65
CA VAL A 619 -2.10 -13.17 2.33
C VAL A 619 -1.10 -12.22 3.01
N ILE A 620 -1.60 -11.35 3.89
CA ILE A 620 -0.77 -10.44 4.68
C ILE A 620 0.06 -11.23 5.68
N ASP A 621 1.37 -10.99 5.68
CA ASP A 621 2.33 -11.72 6.49
C ASP A 621 3.40 -10.78 7.05
N GLY A 622 3.11 -10.11 8.17
CA GLY A 622 4.07 -9.26 8.88
C GLY A 622 3.71 -7.77 8.95
N TYR A 623 2.44 -7.40 8.75
CA TYR A 623 2.00 -6.00 8.70
C TYR A 623 2.23 -5.34 10.06
N ARG A 624 3.05 -4.29 10.09
CA ARG A 624 3.46 -3.57 11.29
C ARG A 624 2.43 -2.51 11.63
N GLY A 625 1.32 -2.96 12.20
CA GLY A 625 0.25 -2.11 12.70
C GLY A 625 0.66 -1.30 13.92
N VAL A 626 -0.19 -0.34 14.28
CA VAL A 626 -0.07 0.45 15.50
C VAL A 626 -0.33 -0.43 16.71
N SER A 627 -1.40 -1.23 16.68
CA SER A 627 -1.83 -2.11 17.78
C SER A 627 -0.94 -3.34 17.91
N ASN A 628 -0.51 -3.93 16.79
CA ASN A 628 0.33 -5.13 16.78
C ASN A 628 0.89 -5.44 15.38
N ASN A 629 1.83 -6.39 15.33
CA ASN A 629 2.24 -7.03 14.08
C ASN A 629 1.20 -8.09 13.66
N MET A 630 0.76 -8.04 12.41
CA MET A 630 -0.33 -8.88 11.89
C MET A 630 0.17 -9.88 10.85
N VAL A 631 -0.30 -11.12 10.97
CA VAL A 631 -0.09 -12.22 10.02
C VAL A 631 -1.44 -12.87 9.77
N CYS A 632 -2.09 -12.56 8.65
CA CYS A 632 -3.41 -13.08 8.35
C CYS A 632 -3.36 -14.56 7.94
N LYS A 633 -4.14 -15.38 8.63
CA LYS A 633 -4.35 -16.79 8.25
C LYS A 633 -5.53 -16.94 7.30
N PRO A 634 -5.65 -18.07 6.58
CA PRO A 634 -6.84 -18.39 5.79
C PRO A 634 -8.14 -18.44 6.59
N THR A 635 -8.10 -18.44 7.92
CA THR A 635 -9.30 -18.35 8.75
C THR A 635 -9.79 -16.91 8.98
N GLY A 636 -9.01 -15.90 8.54
CA GLY A 636 -9.27 -14.49 8.80
C GLY A 636 -8.64 -13.95 10.08
N ASP A 637 -7.95 -14.78 10.86
CA ASP A 637 -7.26 -14.33 12.06
C ASP A 637 -5.93 -13.64 11.71
N CYS A 638 -5.82 -12.32 11.89
CA CYS A 638 -4.58 -11.59 11.63
C CYS A 638 -3.74 -11.34 12.88
N ALA A 639 -4.34 -11.35 14.07
CA ALA A 639 -3.64 -11.13 15.34
C ALA A 639 -3.05 -12.44 15.90
N GLN A 640 -2.06 -13.01 15.21
CA GLN A 640 -1.45 -14.32 15.57
C GLN A 640 -0.62 -14.30 16.85
N SER A 641 -0.31 -13.12 17.36
CA SER A 641 0.27 -12.89 18.68
C SER A 641 -0.40 -11.69 19.29
N ALA A 642 -0.38 -11.56 20.61
CA ALA A 642 -0.82 -10.36 21.31
C ALA A 642 -0.09 -10.23 22.66
N SER A 643 0.11 -8.99 23.10
CA SER A 643 0.47 -8.68 24.49
C SER A 643 -0.79 -8.27 25.22
N ILE A 644 -1.14 -9.04 26.25
CA ILE A 644 -2.29 -8.79 27.11
C ILE A 644 -1.77 -8.28 28.44
N ALA A 645 -2.32 -7.16 28.91
CA ALA A 645 -1.96 -6.53 30.15
C ALA A 645 -3.17 -6.45 31.09
N VAL A 646 -2.88 -6.41 32.40
CA VAL A 646 -3.85 -6.21 33.46
C VAL A 646 -3.51 -4.94 34.22
N TYR A 647 -4.48 -4.05 34.39
CA TYR A 647 -4.35 -2.76 35.05
C TYR A 647 -5.25 -2.70 36.27
N ARG A 648 -4.77 -2.08 37.35
CA ARG A 648 -5.57 -1.90 38.56
C ARG A 648 -6.30 -0.54 38.51
N ALA A 649 -7.58 -0.52 38.83
CA ALA A 649 -8.32 0.74 38.98
C ALA A 649 -7.71 1.60 40.12
N PRO A 650 -7.68 2.94 40.01
CA PRO A 650 -8.27 3.77 38.95
C PRO A 650 -7.38 3.96 37.71
N PHE A 651 -6.25 3.26 37.59
CA PHE A 651 -5.23 3.51 36.56
C PHE A 651 -5.41 2.61 35.33
N TRP A 652 -6.61 2.55 34.78
CA TRP A 652 -6.84 1.91 33.49
C TRP A 652 -6.43 2.87 32.35
N PRO A 653 -5.86 2.37 31.24
CA PRO A 653 -5.38 3.17 30.11
C PRO A 653 -6.53 3.68 29.22
N VAL A 654 -7.63 4.17 29.83
CA VAL A 654 -8.82 4.70 29.15
C VAL A 654 -9.26 5.98 29.85
N GLY A 655 -9.51 7.05 29.09
CA GLY A 655 -9.88 8.37 29.62
C GLY A 655 -8.89 9.00 30.58
N THR A 656 -7.72 8.38 30.75
CA THR A 656 -6.60 8.85 31.56
C THR A 656 -5.34 8.73 30.72
N ASP A 657 -4.34 9.54 31.03
CA ASP A 657 -3.06 9.46 30.34
C ASP A 657 -2.45 8.06 30.56
N ALA A 658 -2.34 7.28 29.49
CA ALA A 658 -1.77 5.94 29.52
C ALA A 658 -0.31 5.90 30.06
N ALA A 659 0.43 7.02 30.06
CA ALA A 659 1.72 7.10 30.74
C ALA A 659 1.62 6.93 32.28
N ILE A 660 0.45 7.22 32.85
CA ILE A 660 0.13 7.01 34.27
C ILE A 660 -0.36 5.58 34.51
N ALA A 661 -1.05 4.98 33.53
CA ALA A 661 -1.55 3.61 33.60
C ALA A 661 -0.40 2.59 33.47
N LYS A 662 0.03 2.01 34.60
CA LYS A 662 1.04 0.95 34.62
C LYS A 662 0.39 -0.41 34.82
N PRO A 663 0.68 -1.40 33.96
CA PRO A 663 0.13 -2.73 34.13
C PRO A 663 0.73 -3.40 35.37
N VAL A 664 -0.11 -4.10 36.13
CA VAL A 664 0.32 -4.96 37.25
C VAL A 664 0.77 -6.34 36.77
N PHE A 665 0.39 -6.70 35.55
CA PHE A 665 0.77 -7.92 34.86
C PHE A 665 0.72 -7.68 33.36
N ALA A 666 1.64 -8.28 32.60
CA ALA A 666 1.58 -8.32 31.15
C ALA A 666 2.17 -9.64 30.66
N LYS A 667 1.54 -10.25 29.65
CA LYS A 667 2.00 -11.47 29.02
C LYS A 667 1.81 -11.38 27.51
N SER A 668 2.91 -11.54 26.78
CA SER A 668 2.87 -11.72 25.34
C SER A 668 2.81 -13.20 25.00
N SER A 669 1.84 -13.61 24.19
CA SER A 669 1.69 -15.00 23.73
C SER A 669 1.34 -15.04 22.25
N THR A 670 1.55 -16.19 21.64
CA THR A 670 1.08 -16.48 20.28
C THR A 670 -0.17 -17.34 20.33
N LEU A 671 -0.99 -17.30 19.29
CA LEU A 671 -2.14 -18.19 19.18
C LEU A 671 -1.71 -19.67 19.15
N ALA A 672 -0.57 -19.94 18.50
CA ALA A 672 0.01 -21.28 18.46
C ALA A 672 0.42 -21.79 19.84
N SER A 673 1.05 -20.95 20.67
CA SER A 673 1.51 -21.35 22.01
C SER A 673 0.34 -21.67 22.94
N VAL A 674 -0.74 -20.87 22.90
CA VAL A 674 -1.90 -21.13 23.78
C VAL A 674 -2.66 -22.39 23.36
N LEU A 675 -2.74 -22.70 22.07
CA LEU A 675 -3.37 -23.93 21.57
C LEU A 675 -2.57 -25.22 21.87
N THR A 676 -1.28 -25.10 22.21
CA THR A 676 -0.44 -26.25 22.60
C THR A 676 -0.33 -26.47 24.10
N GLU A 677 -0.73 -25.47 24.90
CA GLU A 677 -0.69 -25.51 26.35
C GLU A 677 -2.00 -26.02 26.98
N ASP A 678 -3.07 -26.10 26.18
CA ASP A 678 -4.37 -26.70 26.49
C ASP A 678 -4.46 -28.14 25.94
#